data_AF-A0A0P7CBF3-F1
#
_entry.id   AF-A0A0P7CBF3-F1
#
_cell.length_a   1.000
_cell.length_b   1.000
_cell.length_c   1.000
_cell.angle_alpha   90.00
_cell.angle_beta   90.00
_cell.angle_gamma   90.00
#
_symmetry.space_group_name_H-M   'P 1'
#
loop_
_entity.id
_entity.type
_entity.pdbx_description
1 polymer ?
#
loop_
_entity_poly.entity_id
_entity_poly.type
_entity_poly.pdbx_seq_one_letter_code
_entity_poly.pdbx_strand_id
1 'polypeptide(L)'
;MSVVRQVSAVVALLRARRLVRAGNPDRVLDLAASAVGLTRDDFVTPDRLGTKLRSYLDGLPNLLAASYVLMLAGALGMVRRNLDGLHVFEIFLDVVPGDYADTDALRQKLRRRCSELPAEVEMLIVLGLAGSLGVLGRDSEAVALIRADLAFDPLALDPLAVDPLGPDRSGPALPHHLDIRLEQRLAGLSPDAVAAYLTMLVPYLDSLGAGADGAAILEARLGLKPDDYQSPRRLGARLDPLLHSLTTREAPTFLLLSLTMLLSEADQAAKALALVEWYVGADAADYRDPDELGRKWRAFCDANYPDLGPTLWRVWTDLLVETERPDDVLAVIEADTGLRLADLSTSEQFGPRLTQRLRRAQGDTAAAYLVSLTFQLNSLGYAEQAGLITDWYLRGYQNLWQVPDDGDPGVTHVIGLVRLWLELRSASEPDFAWQLSGQAVAYLRRSLLFGDLKLADRREFIGYLEGLRGQIRSVGYSWTTPSAAARPDPARVLSAQLWDAELGQRALFEEFLLTRVEAVTPGTAPQDGWPYPDDEPINLGPPQFLQASPEGLLRLLGEEDEFHSAPPTAPITGVDNAASGAADRAHRAADPATDWAADQAKEAWLGEAEELVRQGVTEELLAEALGPGTMLVRAGFRPNDGALIWAALRVGDDGRVLVVAAGVGEPADQLRARWASLRHDLGLQMATVTGAEEPAADARTYPSVRAESQGDRLAAVLIETLTAVTAALDEVIDIGWGSGEWLESIARQLAALGSGRSSIASHGHLGDRLGEMLALPPNSGVADQEKRESSVRLARLELGRLLAAAQRHQRRAAGHGDLLDEVDEMTRGYLAEMAEIWPLGALSNHLDRDTDLVFQLEDALQQVPVAHYPFEGGTPLYSLVRSTRISLSVLVTIMQSRAERRFATDARRVLALSHFGDHDQSGQIARLLHYGHRWLARQSPDHQLTSLNAAEIPPGGLGNLRAALESGPGFQTVTVCGHGFLDEDHPPGSGGARWGIELHDGPWRGVGCDLRSVNFLLLPSCSMGRLRQAGDADVTGMCALLALNRARSVLACRWPVLADQAIAFTHEVVATYLALSVQAEDRERGSLRARAVNIARHHFLDAFQNGSQNDTAGPAATPVFLNTVAAFELYGLA
;
A
#
# COMPACT_ATOMS: atom_id res chain seq x y z
N MET A 1 -11.92 0.69 -55.40
CA MET A 1 -11.23 -0.11 -54.34
C MET A 1 -12.10 -0.41 -53.12
N SER A 2 -13.13 0.39 -52.79
CA SER A 2 -13.96 0.24 -51.56
C SER A 2 -14.76 -1.08 -51.47
N VAL A 3 -15.40 -1.56 -52.54
CA VAL A 3 -16.24 -2.77 -52.50
C VAL A 3 -15.44 -4.06 -52.23
N VAL A 4 -14.26 -4.21 -52.84
CA VAL A 4 -13.40 -5.39 -52.63
C VAL A 4 -12.93 -5.48 -51.18
N ARG A 5 -12.58 -4.34 -50.56
CA ARG A 5 -12.19 -4.28 -49.14
C ARG A 5 -13.35 -4.64 -48.20
N GLN A 6 -14.56 -4.15 -48.48
CA GLN A 6 -15.76 -4.50 -47.70
C GLN A 6 -16.09 -6.00 -47.79
N VAL A 7 -16.05 -6.58 -49.00
CA VAL A 7 -16.28 -8.02 -49.17
C VAL A 7 -15.22 -8.84 -48.43
N SER A 8 -13.94 -8.45 -48.50
CA SER A 8 -12.87 -9.12 -47.75
C SER A 8 -13.08 -9.04 -46.24
N ALA A 9 -13.47 -7.89 -45.69
CA ALA A 9 -13.75 -7.72 -44.26
C ALA A 9 -14.94 -8.59 -43.79
N VAL A 10 -16.03 -8.65 -44.57
CA VAL A 10 -17.18 -9.53 -44.29
C VAL A 10 -16.78 -11.00 -44.32
N VAL A 11 -15.97 -11.42 -45.32
CA VAL A 11 -15.48 -12.80 -45.41
C VAL A 11 -14.55 -13.13 -44.24
N ALA A 12 -13.70 -12.20 -43.81
CA ALA A 12 -12.84 -12.37 -42.64
C ALA A 12 -13.68 -12.56 -41.38
N LEU A 13 -14.68 -11.70 -41.11
CA LEU A 13 -15.58 -11.83 -39.97
C LEU A 13 -16.33 -13.17 -39.95
N LEU A 14 -16.85 -13.63 -41.11
CA LEU A 14 -17.55 -14.91 -41.21
C LEU A 14 -16.63 -16.12 -40.97
N ARG A 15 -15.36 -16.04 -41.41
CA ARG A 15 -14.36 -17.08 -41.19
C ARG A 15 -13.86 -17.08 -39.74
N ALA A 16 -13.59 -15.91 -39.18
CA ALA A 16 -13.24 -15.72 -37.78
C ALA A 16 -14.30 -16.33 -36.86
N ARG A 17 -15.59 -16.06 -37.10
CA ARG A 17 -16.69 -16.67 -36.35
C ARG A 17 -16.65 -18.20 -36.34
N ARG A 18 -16.25 -18.84 -37.45
CA ARG A 18 -16.10 -20.31 -37.51
C ARG A 18 -14.88 -20.80 -36.74
N LEU A 19 -13.78 -20.06 -36.79
CA LEU A 19 -12.52 -20.39 -36.11
C LEU A 19 -12.61 -20.20 -34.60
N VAL A 20 -13.29 -19.15 -34.12
CA VAL A 20 -13.60 -18.95 -32.69
C VAL A 20 -14.40 -20.13 -32.15
N ARG A 21 -15.44 -20.59 -32.88
CA ARG A 21 -16.21 -21.80 -32.51
C ARG A 21 -15.39 -23.08 -32.49
N ALA A 22 -14.27 -23.11 -33.21
CA ALA A 22 -13.34 -24.23 -33.22
C ALA A 22 -12.22 -24.07 -32.17
N GLY A 23 -12.24 -23.02 -31.35
CA GLY A 23 -11.27 -22.77 -30.29
C GLY A 23 -9.85 -22.46 -30.78
N ASN A 24 -9.71 -21.80 -31.93
CA ASN A 24 -8.38 -21.51 -32.52
C ASN A 24 -8.13 -19.99 -32.66
N PRO A 25 -7.79 -19.31 -31.55
CA PRO A 25 -7.65 -17.84 -31.52
C PRO A 25 -6.44 -17.34 -32.34
N ASP A 26 -5.35 -18.10 -32.41
CA ASP A 26 -4.18 -17.74 -33.23
C ASP A 26 -4.54 -17.60 -34.72
N ARG A 27 -5.34 -18.54 -35.25
CA ARG A 27 -5.80 -18.45 -36.64
C ARG A 27 -6.79 -17.31 -36.88
N VAL A 28 -7.55 -16.91 -35.86
CA VAL A 28 -8.43 -15.73 -35.94
C VAL A 28 -7.57 -14.48 -36.02
N LEU A 29 -6.54 -14.39 -35.18
CA LEU A 29 -5.59 -13.29 -35.17
C LEU A 29 -4.82 -13.19 -36.49
N ASP A 30 -4.28 -14.31 -37.00
CA ASP A 30 -3.58 -14.35 -38.29
C ASP A 30 -4.48 -13.89 -39.43
N LEU A 31 -5.75 -14.34 -39.44
CA LEU A 31 -6.74 -13.95 -40.44
C LEU A 31 -7.04 -12.44 -40.37
N ALA A 32 -7.19 -11.90 -39.17
CA ALA A 32 -7.44 -10.48 -38.94
C ALA A 32 -6.21 -9.65 -39.36
N ALA A 33 -5.03 -9.96 -38.82
CA ALA A 33 -3.78 -9.27 -39.12
C ALA A 33 -3.45 -9.27 -40.63
N SER A 34 -3.64 -10.41 -41.30
CA SER A 34 -3.41 -10.53 -42.75
C SER A 34 -4.34 -9.66 -43.60
N ALA A 35 -5.56 -9.35 -43.14
CA ALA A 35 -6.49 -8.48 -43.88
C ALA A 35 -5.99 -7.04 -44.01
N VAL A 36 -5.13 -6.61 -43.09
CA VAL A 36 -4.56 -5.25 -43.00
C VAL A 36 -3.07 -5.23 -43.36
N GLY A 37 -2.42 -6.41 -43.42
CA GLY A 37 -0.97 -6.51 -43.59
C GLY A 37 -0.21 -6.11 -42.31
N LEU A 38 -0.81 -6.43 -41.15
CA LEU A 38 -0.19 -6.28 -39.84
C LEU A 38 0.76 -7.46 -39.59
N THR A 39 1.93 -7.14 -39.08
CA THR A 39 2.97 -8.04 -38.61
C THR A 39 3.16 -7.84 -37.11
N ARG A 40 3.88 -8.76 -36.43
CA ARG A 40 4.15 -8.62 -34.99
C ARG A 40 4.86 -7.31 -34.66
N ASP A 41 5.78 -6.87 -35.53
CA ASP A 41 6.55 -5.63 -35.36
C ASP A 41 5.70 -4.36 -35.44
N ASP A 42 4.54 -4.40 -36.10
CA ASP A 42 3.67 -3.23 -36.20
C ASP A 42 3.04 -2.86 -34.85
N PHE A 43 2.89 -3.83 -33.95
CA PHE A 43 2.33 -3.64 -32.61
C PHE A 43 3.32 -3.07 -31.61
N VAL A 44 4.62 -3.07 -31.92
CA VAL A 44 5.68 -2.54 -31.04
C VAL A 44 5.60 -1.01 -30.91
N THR A 45 5.03 -0.32 -31.90
CA THR A 45 4.88 1.14 -31.87
C THR A 45 3.45 1.55 -32.27
N PRO A 46 2.70 2.25 -31.41
CA PRO A 46 1.33 2.68 -31.70
C PRO A 46 1.16 3.45 -33.02
N ASP A 47 2.17 4.23 -33.43
CA ASP A 47 2.13 5.01 -34.66
C ASP A 47 2.14 4.16 -35.94
N ARG A 48 2.91 3.06 -35.97
CA ARG A 48 2.96 2.14 -37.11
C ARG A 48 1.66 1.37 -37.23
N LEU A 49 1.16 0.85 -36.10
CA LEU A 49 -0.15 0.21 -36.02
C LEU A 49 -1.25 1.18 -36.47
N GLY A 50 -1.26 2.40 -35.92
CA GLY A 50 -2.22 3.46 -36.20
C GLY A 50 -2.27 3.83 -37.67
N THR A 51 -1.12 3.99 -38.32
CA THR A 51 -1.04 4.34 -39.74
C THR A 51 -1.70 3.27 -40.63
N LYS A 52 -1.37 2.00 -40.41
CA LYS A 52 -1.94 0.88 -41.19
C LYS A 52 -3.43 0.66 -40.90
N LEU A 53 -3.78 0.71 -39.61
CA LEU A 53 -5.14 0.41 -39.16
C LEU A 53 -6.12 1.51 -39.56
N ARG A 54 -5.81 2.80 -39.36
CA ARG A 54 -6.67 3.91 -39.80
C ARG A 54 -6.90 3.89 -41.32
N SER A 55 -5.83 3.68 -42.11
CA SER A 55 -5.92 3.58 -43.58
C SER A 55 -6.86 2.46 -44.06
N TYR A 56 -6.94 1.37 -43.30
CA TYR A 56 -7.86 0.28 -43.58
C TYR A 56 -9.29 0.58 -43.12
N LEU A 57 -9.46 1.06 -41.89
CA LEU A 57 -10.77 1.33 -41.27
C LEU A 57 -11.53 2.47 -41.97
N ASP A 58 -10.84 3.54 -42.38
CA ASP A 58 -11.45 4.67 -43.11
C ASP A 58 -12.03 4.27 -44.47
N GLY A 59 -11.62 3.11 -44.99
CA GLY A 59 -12.15 2.52 -46.22
C GLY A 59 -13.42 1.67 -46.04
N LEU A 60 -13.89 1.46 -44.81
CA LEU A 60 -15.03 0.60 -44.46
C LEU A 60 -16.21 1.43 -43.93
N PRO A 61 -17.47 0.95 -44.09
CA PRO A 61 -18.61 1.50 -43.37
C PRO A 61 -18.40 1.38 -41.86
N ASN A 62 -18.85 2.38 -41.08
CA ASN A 62 -18.55 2.49 -39.65
C ASN A 62 -18.90 1.22 -38.85
N LEU A 63 -20.07 0.62 -39.10
CA LEU A 63 -20.49 -0.64 -38.46
C LEU A 63 -19.53 -1.81 -38.74
N LEU A 64 -19.01 -1.90 -39.97
CA LEU A 64 -18.09 -2.97 -40.37
C LEU A 64 -16.70 -2.74 -39.79
N ALA A 65 -16.26 -1.48 -39.68
CA ALA A 65 -15.04 -1.09 -38.98
C ALA A 65 -15.12 -1.45 -37.49
N ALA A 66 -16.19 -1.07 -36.79
CA ALA A 66 -16.41 -1.41 -35.38
C ALA A 66 -16.45 -2.94 -35.15
N SER A 67 -17.14 -3.68 -36.01
CA SER A 67 -17.20 -5.15 -35.92
C SER A 67 -15.82 -5.81 -36.11
N TYR A 68 -15.01 -5.25 -37.01
CA TYR A 68 -13.64 -5.71 -37.23
C TYR A 68 -12.73 -5.41 -36.03
N VAL A 69 -12.85 -4.22 -35.43
CA VAL A 69 -12.12 -3.82 -34.22
C VAL A 69 -12.43 -4.74 -33.05
N LEU A 70 -13.72 -5.02 -32.78
CA LEU A 70 -14.14 -5.97 -31.75
C LEU A 70 -13.54 -7.37 -31.95
N MET A 71 -13.52 -7.85 -33.20
CA MET A 71 -12.94 -9.14 -33.54
C MET A 71 -11.42 -9.16 -33.33
N LEU A 72 -10.69 -8.14 -33.81
CA LEU A 72 -9.23 -8.08 -33.72
C LEU A 72 -8.79 -7.93 -32.25
N ALA A 73 -9.39 -7.00 -31.51
CA ALA A 73 -9.07 -6.79 -30.10
C ALA A 73 -9.45 -8.02 -29.26
N GLY A 74 -10.61 -8.64 -29.53
CA GLY A 74 -11.00 -9.90 -28.88
C GLY A 74 -10.03 -11.05 -29.16
N ALA A 75 -9.58 -11.20 -30.40
CA ALA A 75 -8.59 -12.22 -30.76
C ALA A 75 -7.23 -11.98 -30.09
N LEU A 76 -6.79 -10.72 -29.99
CA LEU A 76 -5.60 -10.32 -29.24
C LEU A 76 -5.75 -10.65 -27.75
N GLY A 77 -6.90 -10.35 -27.13
CA GLY A 77 -7.18 -10.71 -25.74
C GLY A 77 -7.15 -12.22 -25.50
N MET A 78 -7.72 -13.03 -26.40
CA MET A 78 -7.71 -14.50 -26.29
C MET A 78 -6.29 -15.11 -26.35
N VAL A 79 -5.33 -14.44 -27.00
CA VAL A 79 -3.92 -14.85 -27.03
C VAL A 79 -3.06 -14.07 -26.03
N ARG A 80 -3.68 -13.43 -25.03
CA ARG A 80 -2.99 -12.69 -23.97
C ARG A 80 -2.10 -11.55 -24.53
N ARG A 81 -2.68 -10.76 -25.44
CA ARG A 81 -2.08 -9.53 -25.99
C ARG A 81 -2.99 -8.34 -25.71
N ASN A 82 -3.35 -8.14 -24.45
CA ASN A 82 -4.37 -7.16 -24.06
C ASN A 82 -3.96 -5.70 -24.33
N LEU A 83 -2.67 -5.37 -24.19
CA LEU A 83 -2.13 -4.05 -24.56
C LEU A 83 -2.33 -3.73 -26.04
N ASP A 84 -2.08 -4.72 -26.91
CA ASP A 84 -2.31 -4.57 -28.34
C ASP A 84 -3.80 -4.42 -28.66
N GLY A 85 -4.66 -5.14 -27.95
CA GLY A 85 -6.11 -5.01 -28.03
C GLY A 85 -6.59 -3.62 -27.62
N LEU A 86 -6.01 -3.06 -26.56
CA LEU A 86 -6.27 -1.69 -26.09
C LEU A 86 -5.91 -0.66 -27.17
N HIS A 87 -4.69 -0.74 -27.73
CA HIS A 87 -4.27 0.17 -28.79
C HIS A 87 -5.21 0.11 -30.00
N VAL A 88 -5.72 -1.07 -30.36
CA VAL A 88 -6.70 -1.23 -31.44
C VAL A 88 -7.99 -0.45 -31.16
N PHE A 89 -8.49 -0.44 -29.92
CA PHE A 89 -9.65 0.37 -29.53
C PHE A 89 -9.35 1.87 -29.51
N GLU A 90 -8.24 2.28 -28.88
CA GLU A 90 -7.80 3.68 -28.81
C GLU A 90 -7.63 4.30 -30.20
N ILE A 91 -7.00 3.57 -31.14
CA ILE A 91 -6.83 3.99 -32.54
C ILE A 91 -8.18 4.13 -33.26
N PHE A 92 -9.14 3.23 -33.00
CA PHE A 92 -10.46 3.29 -33.64
C PHE A 92 -11.26 4.51 -33.16
N LEU A 93 -11.23 4.77 -31.84
CA LEU A 93 -11.96 5.85 -31.19
C LEU A 93 -11.25 7.21 -31.27
N ASP A 94 -10.00 7.24 -31.74
CA ASP A 94 -9.13 8.42 -31.74
C ASP A 94 -8.90 8.98 -30.33
N VAL A 95 -8.73 8.06 -29.38
CA VAL A 95 -8.47 8.32 -27.96
C VAL A 95 -6.98 8.14 -27.69
N VAL A 96 -6.40 9.06 -26.93
CA VAL A 96 -5.02 9.02 -26.42
C VAL A 96 -5.05 9.08 -24.88
N PRO A 97 -3.98 8.66 -24.18
CA PRO A 97 -3.96 8.62 -22.72
C PRO A 97 -4.40 9.94 -22.03
N GLY A 98 -4.04 11.09 -22.60
CA GLY A 98 -4.44 12.41 -22.07
C GLY A 98 -5.94 12.71 -22.14
N ASP A 99 -6.71 12.05 -23.01
CA ASP A 99 -8.15 12.28 -23.12
C ASP A 99 -8.93 11.72 -21.92
N TYR A 100 -8.40 10.69 -21.24
CA TYR A 100 -9.09 10.09 -20.08
C TYR A 100 -9.15 11.03 -18.87
N ALA A 101 -8.33 12.08 -18.84
CA ALA A 101 -8.36 13.10 -17.80
C ALA A 101 -9.55 14.08 -17.97
N ASP A 102 -10.09 14.22 -19.18
CA ASP A 102 -11.23 15.09 -19.49
C ASP A 102 -12.42 14.26 -19.96
N THR A 103 -13.29 13.92 -19.00
CA THR A 103 -14.48 13.09 -19.23
C THR A 103 -15.41 13.70 -20.29
N ASP A 104 -15.49 15.02 -20.39
CA ASP A 104 -16.34 15.70 -21.38
C ASP A 104 -15.76 15.64 -22.79
N ALA A 105 -14.44 15.84 -22.92
CA ALA A 105 -13.74 15.65 -24.20
C ALA A 105 -13.82 14.19 -24.66
N LEU A 106 -13.60 13.23 -23.75
CA LEU A 106 -13.73 11.80 -24.02
C LEU A 106 -15.16 11.46 -24.49
N ARG A 107 -16.18 11.99 -23.82
CA ARG A 107 -17.58 11.84 -24.21
C ARG A 107 -17.87 12.40 -25.60
N GLN A 108 -17.27 13.53 -25.98
CA GLN A 108 -17.39 14.07 -27.32
C GLN A 108 -16.75 13.18 -28.38
N LYS A 109 -15.58 12.57 -28.09
CA LYS A 109 -14.91 11.62 -28.98
C LYS A 109 -15.73 10.35 -29.18
N LEU A 110 -16.23 9.76 -28.09
CA LEU A 110 -17.15 8.61 -28.14
C LEU A 110 -18.37 8.92 -29.01
N ARG A 111 -19.05 10.06 -28.77
CA ARG A 111 -20.19 10.48 -29.59
C ARG A 111 -19.84 10.64 -31.06
N ARG A 112 -18.68 11.20 -31.40
CA ARG A 112 -18.29 11.40 -32.81
C ARG A 112 -18.12 10.07 -33.55
N ARG A 113 -17.54 9.05 -32.93
CA ARG A 113 -17.25 7.76 -33.59
C ARG A 113 -18.39 6.74 -33.44
N CYS A 114 -19.13 6.79 -32.34
CA CYS A 114 -20.17 5.82 -32.03
C CYS A 114 -21.60 6.26 -32.37
N SER A 115 -21.89 7.54 -32.61
CA SER A 115 -23.28 8.04 -32.81
C SER A 115 -24.05 7.42 -33.98
N GLU A 116 -23.34 6.89 -34.99
CA GLU A 116 -23.96 6.20 -36.14
C GLU A 116 -24.03 4.67 -35.97
N LEU A 117 -23.53 4.13 -34.85
CA LEU A 117 -23.56 2.71 -34.54
C LEU A 117 -24.88 2.32 -33.85
N PRO A 118 -25.36 1.08 -34.03
CA PRO A 118 -26.39 0.53 -33.16
C PRO A 118 -25.93 0.57 -31.69
N ALA A 119 -26.85 0.88 -30.77
CA ALA A 119 -26.55 1.05 -29.34
C ALA A 119 -25.80 -0.14 -28.70
N GLU A 120 -26.07 -1.37 -29.17
CA GLU A 120 -25.38 -2.57 -28.70
C GLU A 120 -23.93 -2.65 -29.18
N VAL A 121 -23.63 -2.19 -30.39
CA VAL A 121 -22.26 -2.19 -30.93
C VAL A 121 -21.44 -1.09 -30.27
N GLU A 122 -22.03 0.08 -30.06
CA GLU A 122 -21.44 1.14 -29.25
C GLU A 122 -21.09 0.63 -27.85
N MET A 123 -22.04 -0.03 -27.18
CA MET A 123 -21.84 -0.62 -25.86
C MET A 123 -20.68 -1.63 -25.87
N LEU A 124 -20.64 -2.56 -26.83
CA LEU A 124 -19.57 -3.55 -26.91
C LEU A 124 -18.18 -2.92 -27.13
N ILE A 125 -18.09 -1.81 -27.87
CA ILE A 125 -16.83 -1.07 -28.03
C ILE A 125 -16.41 -0.45 -26.69
N VAL A 126 -17.33 0.19 -25.97
CA VAL A 126 -17.06 0.78 -24.64
C VAL A 126 -16.65 -0.31 -23.64
N LEU A 127 -17.39 -1.42 -23.58
CA LEU A 127 -17.07 -2.54 -22.69
C LEU A 127 -15.75 -3.22 -23.05
N GLY A 128 -15.46 -3.38 -24.34
CA GLY A 128 -14.19 -3.94 -24.81
C GLY A 128 -13.00 -3.06 -24.43
N LEU A 129 -13.15 -1.75 -24.56
CA LEU A 129 -12.14 -0.79 -24.13
C LEU A 129 -11.99 -0.79 -22.59
N ALA A 130 -13.10 -0.70 -21.84
CA ALA A 130 -13.10 -0.73 -20.38
C ALA A 130 -12.47 -2.03 -19.85
N GLY A 131 -12.82 -3.17 -20.44
CA GLY A 131 -12.23 -4.47 -20.09
C GLY A 131 -10.74 -4.54 -20.40
N SER A 132 -10.29 -4.00 -21.54
CA SER A 132 -8.86 -3.94 -21.86
C SER A 132 -8.10 -3.03 -20.88
N LEU A 133 -8.67 -1.88 -20.53
CA LEU A 133 -8.13 -0.98 -19.52
C LEU A 133 -8.04 -1.67 -18.16
N GLY A 134 -9.11 -2.33 -17.70
CA GLY A 134 -9.14 -3.04 -16.42
C GLY A 134 -8.14 -4.19 -16.33
N VAL A 135 -8.01 -4.99 -17.39
CA VAL A 135 -6.99 -6.07 -17.42
C VAL A 135 -5.57 -5.53 -17.31
N LEU A 136 -5.33 -4.31 -17.81
CA LEU A 136 -4.03 -3.62 -17.73
C LEU A 136 -3.89 -2.74 -16.48
N GLY A 137 -4.83 -2.82 -15.53
CA GLY A 137 -4.83 -2.00 -14.31
C GLY A 137 -5.01 -0.49 -14.57
N ARG A 138 -5.60 -0.11 -15.72
CA ARG A 138 -6.00 1.28 -16.09
C ARG A 138 -7.38 1.62 -15.53
N ASP A 139 -7.61 1.35 -14.24
CA ASP A 139 -8.94 1.44 -13.62
C ASP A 139 -9.48 2.87 -13.55
N SER A 140 -8.64 3.87 -13.24
CA SER A 140 -9.08 5.28 -13.22
C SER A 140 -9.59 5.73 -14.60
N GLU A 141 -8.95 5.25 -15.66
CA GLU A 141 -9.32 5.55 -17.03
C GLU A 141 -10.54 4.73 -17.49
N ALA A 142 -10.67 3.48 -17.03
CA ALA A 142 -11.88 2.69 -17.22
C ALA A 142 -13.09 3.35 -16.52
N VAL A 143 -12.89 3.87 -15.31
CA VAL A 143 -13.89 4.65 -14.57
C VAL A 143 -14.22 5.94 -15.33
N ALA A 144 -13.23 6.69 -15.81
CA ALA A 144 -13.46 7.89 -16.62
C ALA A 144 -14.26 7.58 -17.90
N LEU A 145 -13.95 6.48 -18.56
CA LEU A 145 -14.67 5.99 -19.73
C LEU A 145 -16.13 5.63 -19.41
N ILE A 146 -16.37 4.90 -18.33
CA ILE A 146 -17.72 4.55 -17.88
C ILE A 146 -18.50 5.79 -17.45
N ARG A 147 -17.86 6.75 -16.77
CA ARG A 147 -18.45 8.06 -16.43
C ARG A 147 -18.84 8.83 -17.69
N ALA A 148 -17.99 8.83 -18.72
CA ALA A 148 -18.27 9.47 -20.00
C ALA A 148 -19.47 8.81 -20.72
N ASP A 149 -19.56 7.48 -20.72
CA ASP A 149 -20.69 6.72 -21.30
C ASP A 149 -21.99 6.96 -20.54
N LEU A 150 -21.95 6.92 -19.20
CA LEU A 150 -23.10 7.19 -18.33
C LEU A 150 -23.48 8.66 -18.22
N ALA A 151 -22.64 9.58 -18.72
CA ALA A 151 -22.78 11.02 -18.50
C ALA A 151 -22.88 11.39 -17.02
N PHE A 152 -22.05 10.75 -16.20
CA PHE A 152 -22.07 10.86 -14.75
C PHE A 152 -20.89 11.69 -14.25
N ASP A 153 -21.20 12.81 -13.59
CA ASP A 153 -20.22 13.65 -12.90
C ASP A 153 -20.58 13.73 -11.41
N PRO A 154 -19.75 13.16 -10.51
CA PRO A 154 -19.98 13.21 -9.07
C PRO A 154 -19.81 14.63 -8.49
N LEU A 155 -19.04 15.52 -9.14
CA LEU A 155 -18.76 16.89 -8.69
C LEU A 155 -19.83 17.90 -9.12
N ALA A 156 -20.67 17.55 -10.11
CA ALA A 156 -21.80 18.37 -10.54
C ALA A 156 -22.98 18.39 -9.54
N LEU A 157 -22.90 17.60 -8.46
CA LEU A 157 -23.84 17.66 -7.34
C LEU A 157 -23.39 18.79 -6.40
N ASP A 158 -24.01 19.96 -6.53
CA ASP A 158 -23.69 21.17 -5.75
C ASP A 158 -23.83 20.91 -4.22
N PRO A 159 -22.72 20.95 -3.44
CA PRO A 159 -22.78 20.79 -1.97
C PRO A 159 -23.46 21.98 -1.27
N LEU A 160 -23.52 23.14 -1.93
CA LEU A 160 -24.04 24.40 -1.40
C LEU A 160 -25.48 24.71 -1.84
N ALA A 161 -26.08 23.89 -2.71
CA ALA A 161 -27.51 23.95 -3.01
C ALA A 161 -28.39 23.40 -1.87
N VAL A 162 -27.79 22.99 -0.75
CA VAL A 162 -28.48 22.64 0.49
C VAL A 162 -28.73 23.92 1.30
N ASP A 163 -29.86 24.57 1.04
CA ASP A 163 -30.40 25.63 1.91
C ASP A 163 -30.59 25.07 3.34
N PRO A 164 -29.90 25.60 4.38
CA PRO A 164 -29.90 25.02 5.73
C PRO A 164 -31.27 24.99 6.43
N LEU A 165 -32.30 25.62 5.86
CA LEU A 165 -33.58 25.88 6.53
C LEU A 165 -34.84 25.34 5.79
N GLY A 166 -34.68 24.53 4.74
CA GLY A 166 -35.80 23.93 3.99
C GLY A 166 -36.24 22.54 4.47
N PRO A 167 -37.55 22.21 4.49
CA PRO A 167 -38.05 20.92 4.98
C PRO A 167 -38.01 19.76 3.96
N ASP A 168 -37.68 20.00 2.69
CA ASP A 168 -37.56 18.95 1.66
C ASP A 168 -36.09 18.65 1.36
N ARG A 169 -35.50 17.75 2.16
CA ARG A 169 -34.24 17.08 1.85
C ARG A 169 -34.50 16.01 0.78
N SER A 170 -34.15 16.24 -0.49
CA SER A 170 -33.90 15.14 -1.46
C SER A 170 -33.40 15.66 -2.81
N GLY A 171 -32.19 16.23 -2.83
CA GLY A 171 -31.31 15.94 -3.97
C GLY A 171 -31.00 14.44 -3.95
N PRO A 172 -30.95 13.75 -5.10
CA PRO A 172 -30.69 12.32 -5.09
C PRO A 172 -29.27 12.04 -4.55
N ALA A 173 -29.17 11.17 -3.55
CA ALA A 173 -27.88 10.67 -3.09
C ALA A 173 -27.08 10.09 -4.27
N LEU A 174 -25.75 10.17 -4.22
CA LEU A 174 -24.85 9.74 -5.31
C LEU A 174 -25.20 8.34 -5.88
N PRO A 175 -25.51 7.30 -5.07
CA PRO A 175 -25.94 5.99 -5.57
C PRO A 175 -27.24 6.03 -6.37
N HIS A 176 -28.19 6.88 -5.98
CA HIS A 176 -29.48 7.03 -6.67
C HIS A 176 -29.32 7.73 -8.03
N HIS A 177 -28.42 8.72 -8.12
CA HIS A 177 -28.13 9.36 -9.41
C HIS A 177 -27.44 8.38 -10.37
N LEU A 178 -26.50 7.56 -9.88
CA LEU A 178 -25.88 6.49 -10.66
C LEU A 178 -26.92 5.50 -11.18
N ASP A 179 -27.84 5.05 -10.33
CA ASP A 179 -28.91 4.11 -10.70
C ASP A 179 -29.82 4.69 -11.80
N ILE A 180 -30.20 5.98 -11.73
CA ILE A 180 -30.97 6.65 -12.78
C ILE A 180 -30.20 6.68 -14.11
N ARG A 181 -28.90 7.00 -14.10
CA ARG A 181 -28.06 7.04 -15.32
C ARG A 181 -27.91 5.67 -15.93
N LEU A 182 -27.74 4.65 -15.10
CA LEU A 182 -27.68 3.27 -15.52
C LEU A 182 -29.00 2.82 -16.18
N GLU A 183 -30.15 3.16 -15.59
CA GLU A 183 -31.46 2.89 -16.19
C GLU A 183 -31.60 3.49 -17.58
N GLN A 184 -31.24 4.77 -17.72
CA GLN A 184 -31.28 5.48 -19.00
C GLN A 184 -30.38 4.83 -20.04
N ARG A 185 -29.18 4.38 -19.64
CA ARG A 185 -28.21 3.76 -20.54
C ARG A 185 -28.63 2.38 -21.01
N LEU A 186 -29.25 1.59 -20.13
CA LEU A 186 -29.70 0.22 -20.40
C LEU A 186 -31.02 0.17 -21.17
N ALA A 187 -31.78 1.26 -21.17
CA ALA A 187 -33.07 1.34 -21.86
C ALA A 187 -32.95 1.02 -23.36
N GLY A 188 -33.67 -0.01 -23.81
CA GLY A 188 -33.73 -0.41 -25.22
C GLY A 188 -32.61 -1.36 -25.68
N LEU A 189 -31.72 -1.80 -24.79
CA LEU A 189 -30.74 -2.85 -25.07
C LEU A 189 -31.38 -4.25 -24.97
N SER A 190 -30.83 -5.24 -25.67
CA SER A 190 -31.22 -6.64 -25.48
C SER A 190 -30.83 -7.16 -24.08
N PRO A 191 -31.51 -8.21 -23.58
CA PRO A 191 -31.16 -8.83 -22.29
C PRO A 191 -29.69 -9.26 -22.18
N ASP A 192 -29.10 -9.79 -23.26
CA ASP A 192 -27.68 -10.17 -23.30
C ASP A 192 -26.75 -8.95 -23.14
N ALA A 193 -27.09 -7.85 -23.80
CA ALA A 193 -26.33 -6.61 -23.71
C ALA A 193 -26.41 -6.00 -22.30
N VAL A 194 -27.60 -6.02 -21.69
CA VAL A 194 -27.79 -5.60 -20.28
C VAL A 194 -26.95 -6.46 -19.34
N ALA A 195 -27.01 -7.79 -19.47
CA ALA A 195 -26.23 -8.70 -18.63
C ALA A 195 -24.72 -8.47 -18.76
N ALA A 196 -24.22 -8.29 -19.98
CA ALA A 196 -22.81 -8.00 -20.24
C ALA A 196 -22.38 -6.66 -19.64
N TYR A 197 -23.19 -5.61 -19.78
CA TYR A 197 -22.89 -4.30 -19.22
C TYR A 197 -22.84 -4.32 -17.69
N LEU A 198 -23.85 -4.93 -17.05
CA LEU A 198 -23.90 -5.07 -15.60
C LEU A 198 -22.71 -5.86 -15.06
N THR A 199 -22.36 -6.99 -15.70
CA THR A 199 -21.19 -7.80 -15.34
C THR A 199 -19.89 -6.98 -15.38
N MET A 200 -19.71 -6.18 -16.44
CA MET A 200 -18.53 -5.35 -16.63
C MET A 200 -18.47 -4.12 -15.72
N LEU A 201 -19.62 -3.65 -15.24
CA LEU A 201 -19.71 -2.49 -14.36
C LEU A 201 -19.30 -2.80 -12.92
N VAL A 202 -19.54 -4.05 -12.47
CA VAL A 202 -19.34 -4.48 -11.08
C VAL A 202 -18.00 -4.06 -10.47
N PRO A 203 -16.83 -4.28 -11.12
CA PRO A 203 -15.54 -3.92 -10.54
C PRO A 203 -15.34 -2.41 -10.29
N TYR A 204 -16.19 -1.57 -10.89
CA TYR A 204 -16.04 -0.11 -10.89
C TYR A 204 -17.10 0.60 -10.05
N LEU A 205 -18.10 -0.11 -9.50
CA LEU A 205 -19.23 0.48 -8.78
C LEU A 205 -18.77 1.30 -7.56
N ASP A 206 -17.80 0.79 -6.81
CA ASP A 206 -17.24 1.51 -5.65
C ASP A 206 -16.57 2.82 -6.07
N SER A 207 -15.72 2.80 -7.11
CA SER A 207 -15.07 4.00 -7.67
C SER A 207 -16.04 4.98 -8.35
N LEU A 208 -17.25 4.53 -8.69
CA LEU A 208 -18.35 5.37 -9.16
C LEU A 208 -19.17 5.98 -7.99
N GLY A 209 -18.84 5.63 -6.74
CA GLY A 209 -19.47 6.14 -5.54
C GLY A 209 -20.69 5.35 -5.08
N ALA A 210 -20.84 4.09 -5.50
CA ALA A 210 -21.89 3.20 -5.01
C ALA A 210 -21.55 2.57 -3.65
N GLY A 211 -20.27 2.30 -3.37
CA GLY A 211 -19.85 1.60 -2.16
C GLY A 211 -20.66 0.32 -1.89
N ALA A 212 -21.08 0.14 -0.64
CA ALA A 212 -21.91 -0.99 -0.20
C ALA A 212 -23.29 -1.06 -0.89
N ASP A 213 -23.79 0.03 -1.49
CA ASP A 213 -25.07 0.05 -2.20
C ASP A 213 -24.98 -0.62 -3.59
N GLY A 214 -23.79 -0.97 -4.07
CA GLY A 214 -23.59 -1.62 -5.38
C GLY A 214 -24.40 -2.90 -5.55
N ALA A 215 -24.47 -3.74 -4.51
CA ALA A 215 -25.29 -4.96 -4.52
C ALA A 215 -26.79 -4.63 -4.67
N ALA A 216 -27.28 -3.62 -3.96
CA ALA A 216 -28.68 -3.21 -4.01
C ALA A 216 -29.08 -2.65 -5.38
N ILE A 217 -28.18 -1.91 -6.05
CA ILE A 217 -28.37 -1.44 -7.43
C ILE A 217 -28.56 -2.64 -8.36
N LEU A 218 -27.70 -3.65 -8.26
CA LEU A 218 -27.79 -4.84 -9.11
C LEU A 218 -29.04 -5.67 -8.80
N GLU A 219 -29.37 -5.88 -7.51
CA GLU A 219 -30.60 -6.56 -7.07
C GLU A 219 -31.86 -5.88 -7.64
N ALA A 220 -31.92 -4.55 -7.59
CA ALA A 220 -33.06 -3.78 -8.12
C ALA A 220 -33.24 -3.99 -9.64
N ARG A 221 -32.14 -4.04 -10.40
CA ARG A 221 -32.16 -4.26 -11.86
C ARG A 221 -32.53 -5.69 -12.24
N LEU A 222 -32.24 -6.66 -11.36
CA LEU A 222 -32.66 -8.05 -11.49
C LEU A 222 -34.06 -8.32 -10.91
N GLY A 223 -34.68 -7.32 -10.26
CA GLY A 223 -35.99 -7.44 -9.63
C GLY A 223 -36.01 -8.34 -8.38
N LEU A 224 -34.85 -8.51 -7.74
CA LEU A 224 -34.66 -9.30 -6.53
C LEU A 224 -35.04 -8.51 -5.28
N LYS A 225 -35.59 -9.22 -4.29
CA LYS A 225 -35.89 -8.71 -2.95
C LYS A 225 -35.18 -9.55 -1.90
N PRO A 226 -34.95 -9.01 -0.68
CA PRO A 226 -34.36 -9.79 0.41
C PRO A 226 -35.08 -11.13 0.69
N ASP A 227 -36.41 -11.16 0.55
CA ASP A 227 -37.23 -12.37 0.77
C ASP A 227 -37.10 -13.45 -0.32
N ASP A 228 -36.52 -13.11 -1.48
CA ASP A 228 -36.37 -14.07 -2.58
C ASP A 228 -35.29 -15.10 -2.27
N TYR A 229 -34.20 -14.69 -1.58
CA TYR A 229 -33.08 -15.58 -1.19
C TYR A 229 -33.46 -16.64 -0.15
N GLN A 230 -34.58 -16.48 0.55
CA GLN A 230 -35.05 -17.44 1.57
C GLN A 230 -35.50 -18.79 0.97
N SER A 231 -35.67 -18.89 -0.35
CA SER A 231 -36.09 -20.13 -0.99
C SER A 231 -35.61 -20.24 -2.44
N PRO A 232 -35.02 -21.38 -2.85
CA PRO A 232 -34.68 -21.63 -4.25
C PRO A 232 -35.86 -21.47 -5.21
N ARG A 233 -37.09 -21.75 -4.75
CA ARG A 233 -38.30 -21.56 -5.59
C ARG A 233 -38.61 -20.09 -5.86
N ARG A 234 -38.33 -19.20 -4.90
CA ARG A 234 -38.55 -17.76 -5.06
C ARG A 234 -37.47 -17.14 -5.95
N LEU A 235 -36.20 -17.52 -5.73
CA LEU A 235 -35.10 -17.20 -6.64
C LEU A 235 -35.42 -17.65 -8.07
N GLY A 236 -35.80 -18.92 -8.28
CA GLY A 236 -36.18 -19.44 -9.60
C GLY A 236 -37.34 -18.67 -10.23
N ALA A 237 -38.40 -18.37 -9.47
CA ALA A 237 -39.53 -17.60 -10.00
C ALA A 237 -39.14 -16.18 -10.50
N ARG A 238 -38.05 -15.60 -10.00
CA ARG A 238 -37.53 -14.29 -10.42
C ARG A 238 -36.48 -14.40 -11.52
N LEU A 239 -35.51 -15.29 -11.34
CA LEU A 239 -34.32 -15.38 -12.17
C LEU A 239 -34.51 -16.30 -13.39
N ASP A 240 -35.28 -17.39 -13.29
CA ASP A 240 -35.50 -18.29 -14.44
C ASP A 240 -36.01 -17.53 -15.68
N PRO A 241 -37.05 -16.66 -15.60
CA PRO A 241 -37.51 -15.92 -16.76
C PRO A 241 -36.43 -15.04 -17.39
N LEU A 242 -35.57 -14.42 -16.57
CA LEU A 242 -34.45 -13.61 -17.02
C LEU A 242 -33.40 -14.48 -17.70
N LEU A 243 -32.98 -15.57 -17.07
CA LEU A 243 -31.97 -16.47 -17.63
C LEU A 243 -32.42 -17.10 -18.95
N HIS A 244 -33.70 -17.46 -19.08
CA HIS A 244 -34.28 -17.99 -20.33
C HIS A 244 -34.35 -16.93 -21.44
N SER A 245 -34.30 -15.64 -21.10
CA SER A 245 -34.28 -14.55 -22.07
C SER A 245 -32.88 -14.26 -22.64
N LEU A 246 -31.82 -14.77 -22.00
CA LEU A 246 -30.44 -14.63 -22.46
C LEU A 246 -30.17 -15.63 -23.59
N THR A 247 -29.62 -15.16 -24.70
CA THR A 247 -29.30 -16.00 -25.86
C THR A 247 -27.85 -16.47 -25.86
N THR A 248 -26.99 -15.80 -25.08
CA THR A 248 -25.58 -16.17 -24.89
C THR A 248 -25.48 -17.17 -23.74
N ARG A 249 -24.81 -18.31 -23.99
CA ARG A 249 -24.77 -19.43 -23.03
C ARG A 249 -24.06 -19.05 -21.73
N GLU A 250 -23.07 -18.16 -21.80
CA GLU A 250 -22.19 -17.80 -20.69
C GLU A 250 -22.71 -16.62 -19.85
N ALA A 251 -23.57 -15.78 -20.44
CA ALA A 251 -24.08 -14.57 -19.78
C ALA A 251 -24.80 -14.82 -18.45
N PRO A 252 -25.66 -15.87 -18.30
CA PRO A 252 -26.23 -16.25 -17.01
C PRO A 252 -25.19 -16.41 -15.90
N THR A 253 -24.13 -17.17 -16.17
CA THR A 253 -23.14 -17.54 -15.15
C THR A 253 -22.34 -16.32 -14.70
N PHE A 254 -21.88 -15.49 -15.65
CA PHE A 254 -21.11 -14.29 -15.31
C PHE A 254 -21.93 -13.28 -14.52
N LEU A 255 -23.18 -13.05 -14.91
CA LEU A 255 -24.07 -12.12 -14.21
C LEU A 255 -24.33 -12.57 -12.76
N LEU A 256 -24.57 -13.87 -12.56
CA LEU A 256 -24.80 -14.43 -11.23
C LEU A 256 -23.53 -14.41 -10.37
N LEU A 257 -22.37 -14.76 -10.92
CA LEU A 257 -21.09 -14.64 -10.23
C LEU A 257 -20.80 -13.19 -9.81
N SER A 258 -21.07 -12.22 -10.69
CA SER A 258 -20.93 -10.79 -10.38
C SER A 258 -21.84 -10.35 -9.22
N LEU A 259 -23.09 -10.82 -9.18
CA LEU A 259 -23.98 -10.57 -8.04
C LEU A 259 -23.49 -11.25 -6.77
N THR A 260 -23.05 -12.51 -6.86
CA THR A 260 -22.47 -13.26 -5.73
C THR A 260 -21.27 -12.52 -5.13
N MET A 261 -20.38 -11.97 -5.95
CA MET A 261 -19.23 -11.18 -5.50
C MET A 261 -19.67 -9.94 -4.74
N LEU A 262 -20.57 -9.12 -5.30
CA LEU A 262 -21.07 -7.91 -4.64
C LEU A 262 -21.78 -8.21 -3.31
N LEU A 263 -22.53 -9.32 -3.24
CA LEU A 263 -23.19 -9.74 -2.02
C LEU A 263 -22.19 -10.15 -0.95
N SER A 264 -21.11 -10.86 -1.32
CA SER A 264 -20.03 -11.20 -0.39
C SER A 264 -19.27 -9.96 0.09
N GLU A 265 -18.92 -9.04 -0.82
CA GLU A 265 -18.27 -7.76 -0.47
C GLU A 265 -19.12 -6.87 0.44
N ALA A 266 -20.45 -6.98 0.37
CA ALA A 266 -21.40 -6.29 1.24
C ALA A 266 -21.70 -7.03 2.56
N ASP A 267 -20.92 -8.05 2.91
CA ASP A 267 -21.09 -8.90 4.11
C ASP A 267 -22.46 -9.62 4.14
N GLN A 268 -22.91 -10.09 2.96
CA GLN A 268 -24.17 -10.83 2.76
C GLN A 268 -23.93 -12.25 2.24
N ALA A 269 -22.93 -12.93 2.79
CA ALA A 269 -22.50 -14.29 2.42
C ALA A 269 -23.65 -15.31 2.34
N ALA A 270 -24.65 -15.22 3.24
CA ALA A 270 -25.80 -16.10 3.22
C ALA A 270 -26.67 -15.95 1.96
N LYS A 271 -26.84 -14.72 1.44
CA LYS A 271 -27.56 -14.48 0.18
C LYS A 271 -26.76 -14.98 -1.02
N ALA A 272 -25.45 -14.70 -1.00
CA ALA A 272 -24.51 -15.16 -2.02
C ALA A 272 -24.52 -16.70 -2.12
N LEU A 273 -24.48 -17.40 -0.99
CA LEU A 273 -24.55 -18.86 -0.94
C LEU A 273 -25.89 -19.39 -1.46
N ALA A 274 -27.02 -18.80 -1.05
CA ALA A 274 -28.34 -19.21 -1.53
C ALA A 274 -28.48 -19.08 -3.06
N LEU A 275 -27.85 -18.06 -3.65
CA LEU A 275 -27.82 -17.86 -5.09
C LEU A 275 -27.01 -18.97 -5.80
N VAL A 276 -25.84 -19.30 -5.27
CA VAL A 276 -24.97 -20.38 -5.80
C VAL A 276 -25.65 -21.75 -5.68
N GLU A 277 -26.21 -22.08 -4.51
CA GLU A 277 -26.92 -23.33 -4.27
C GLU A 277 -28.12 -23.50 -5.22
N TRP A 278 -28.93 -22.44 -5.37
CA TRP A 278 -30.04 -22.44 -6.33
C TRP A 278 -29.55 -22.67 -7.77
N TYR A 279 -28.47 -22.00 -8.18
CA TYR A 279 -27.97 -22.07 -9.54
C TYR A 279 -27.35 -23.44 -9.90
N VAL A 280 -26.65 -24.06 -8.95
CA VAL A 280 -26.16 -25.45 -9.07
C VAL A 280 -27.31 -26.46 -8.96
N GLY A 281 -28.40 -26.09 -8.29
CA GLY A 281 -29.52 -26.98 -7.97
C GLY A 281 -29.27 -27.84 -6.73
N ALA A 282 -28.35 -27.42 -5.86
CA ALA A 282 -28.03 -28.05 -4.59
C ALA A 282 -29.06 -27.66 -3.51
N ASP A 283 -29.45 -28.62 -2.69
CA ASP A 283 -30.26 -28.44 -1.50
C ASP A 283 -29.55 -28.97 -0.24
N ALA A 284 -30.10 -28.64 0.94
CA ALA A 284 -29.52 -29.05 2.20
C ALA A 284 -29.44 -30.59 2.41
N ALA A 285 -30.21 -31.38 1.65
CA ALA A 285 -30.15 -32.84 1.73
C ALA A 285 -29.03 -33.42 0.87
N ASP A 286 -28.68 -32.77 -0.25
CA ASP A 286 -27.62 -33.21 -1.16
C ASP A 286 -26.24 -33.24 -0.48
N TYR A 287 -25.95 -32.32 0.45
CA TYR A 287 -24.68 -32.35 1.18
C TYR A 287 -24.49 -33.62 2.04
N ARG A 288 -25.58 -34.32 2.37
CA ARG A 288 -25.53 -35.62 3.06
C ARG A 288 -25.38 -36.80 2.10
N ASP A 289 -25.51 -36.56 0.80
CA ASP A 289 -25.35 -37.54 -0.27
C ASP A 289 -24.40 -36.98 -1.35
N PRO A 290 -23.07 -37.06 -1.12
CA PRO A 290 -22.06 -36.56 -2.05
C PRO A 290 -22.16 -37.15 -3.47
N ASP A 291 -22.75 -38.34 -3.63
CA ASP A 291 -22.96 -38.95 -4.94
C ASP A 291 -24.07 -38.24 -5.73
N GLU A 292 -25.19 -37.87 -5.09
CA GLU A 292 -26.24 -37.03 -5.68
C GLU A 292 -25.70 -35.62 -5.97
N LEU A 293 -25.03 -35.00 -5.01
CA LEU A 293 -24.41 -33.70 -5.17
C LEU A 293 -23.42 -33.71 -6.34
N GLY A 294 -22.58 -34.74 -6.44
CA GLY A 294 -21.64 -34.93 -7.54
C GLY A 294 -22.31 -35.20 -8.89
N ARG A 295 -23.51 -35.79 -8.92
CA ARG A 295 -24.31 -35.89 -10.16
C ARG A 295 -24.85 -34.52 -10.59
N LYS A 296 -25.40 -33.74 -9.66
CA LYS A 296 -25.91 -32.39 -9.93
C LYS A 296 -24.81 -31.45 -10.38
N TRP A 297 -23.67 -31.48 -9.68
CA TRP A 297 -22.47 -30.71 -10.02
C TRP A 297 -21.94 -31.03 -11.42
N ARG A 298 -21.77 -32.32 -11.76
CA ARG A 298 -21.35 -32.71 -13.12
C ARG A 298 -22.35 -32.31 -14.19
N ALA A 299 -23.65 -32.49 -13.94
CA ALA A 299 -24.70 -32.04 -14.86
C ALA A 299 -24.66 -30.52 -15.06
N PHE A 300 -24.41 -29.76 -13.99
CA PHE A 300 -24.20 -28.31 -14.05
C PHE A 300 -22.97 -27.97 -14.89
N CYS A 301 -21.81 -28.61 -14.67
CA CYS A 301 -20.60 -28.37 -15.46
C CYS A 301 -20.76 -28.75 -16.94
N ASP A 302 -21.49 -29.83 -17.25
CA ASP A 302 -21.76 -30.24 -18.64
C ASP A 302 -22.74 -29.27 -19.35
N ALA A 303 -23.69 -28.72 -18.58
CA ALA A 303 -24.67 -27.74 -19.06
C ALA A 303 -24.06 -26.35 -19.25
N ASN A 304 -23.02 -26.00 -18.50
CA ASN A 304 -22.34 -24.70 -18.53
C ASN A 304 -20.93 -24.80 -19.15
N TYR A 305 -20.22 -23.68 -19.28
CA TYR A 305 -18.90 -23.66 -19.94
C TYR A 305 -17.85 -24.42 -19.09
N PRO A 306 -17.05 -25.35 -19.65
CA PRO A 306 -16.16 -26.23 -18.87
C PRO A 306 -15.12 -25.52 -17.99
N ASP A 307 -14.66 -24.33 -18.40
CA ASP A 307 -13.64 -23.57 -17.67
C ASP A 307 -14.20 -22.72 -16.53
N LEU A 308 -15.53 -22.58 -16.40
CA LEU A 308 -16.17 -21.82 -15.31
C LEU A 308 -16.42 -22.65 -14.05
N GLY A 309 -16.41 -23.99 -14.17
CA GLY A 309 -16.61 -24.91 -13.05
C GLY A 309 -15.64 -24.68 -11.88
N PRO A 310 -14.32 -24.56 -12.11
CA PRO A 310 -13.36 -24.30 -11.03
C PRO A 310 -13.60 -22.97 -10.30
N THR A 311 -13.96 -21.90 -11.01
CA THR A 311 -14.23 -20.58 -10.40
C THR A 311 -15.46 -20.63 -9.51
N LEU A 312 -16.56 -21.22 -9.99
CA LEU A 312 -17.78 -21.34 -9.19
C LEU A 312 -17.57 -22.31 -8.02
N TRP A 313 -16.84 -23.39 -8.21
CA TRP A 313 -16.49 -24.33 -7.14
C TRP A 313 -15.76 -23.61 -6.00
N ARG A 314 -14.76 -22.78 -6.33
CA ARG A 314 -14.02 -21.98 -5.34
C ARG A 314 -14.94 -21.04 -4.57
N VAL A 315 -15.73 -20.23 -5.29
CA VAL A 315 -16.69 -19.29 -4.68
C VAL A 315 -17.67 -20.04 -3.77
N TRP A 316 -18.15 -21.21 -4.19
CA TRP A 316 -19.08 -22.01 -3.39
C TRP A 316 -18.44 -22.53 -2.10
N THR A 317 -17.23 -23.08 -2.16
CA THR A 317 -16.51 -23.57 -0.98
C THR A 317 -16.14 -22.43 -0.03
N ASP A 318 -15.74 -21.26 -0.55
CA ASP A 318 -15.39 -20.09 0.25
C ASP A 318 -16.61 -19.59 1.03
N LEU A 319 -17.77 -19.46 0.37
CA LEU A 319 -19.03 -19.07 1.01
C LEU A 319 -19.50 -20.09 2.06
N LEU A 320 -19.26 -21.39 1.85
CA LEU A 320 -19.58 -22.41 2.85
C LEU A 320 -18.69 -22.31 4.10
N VAL A 321 -17.42 -21.92 3.94
CA VAL A 321 -16.55 -21.61 5.09
C VAL A 321 -17.00 -20.35 5.80
N GLU A 322 -17.27 -19.27 5.06
CA GLU A 322 -17.73 -17.98 5.62
C GLU A 322 -19.06 -18.12 6.37
N THR A 323 -19.92 -19.04 5.93
CA THR A 323 -21.19 -19.36 6.61
C THR A 323 -21.07 -20.47 7.67
N GLU A 324 -19.85 -20.86 8.04
CA GLU A 324 -19.55 -21.85 9.09
C GLU A 324 -20.14 -23.25 8.85
N ARG A 325 -20.09 -23.75 7.60
CA ARG A 325 -20.62 -25.07 7.18
C ARG A 325 -19.51 -26.05 6.75
N PRO A 326 -18.62 -26.48 7.67
CA PRO A 326 -17.42 -27.26 7.33
C PRO A 326 -17.70 -28.65 6.72
N ASP A 327 -18.74 -29.35 7.20
CA ASP A 327 -19.13 -30.67 6.67
C ASP A 327 -19.60 -30.59 5.21
N ASP A 328 -20.26 -29.48 4.85
CA ASP A 328 -20.78 -29.26 3.51
C ASP A 328 -19.65 -28.95 2.52
N VAL A 329 -18.57 -28.29 2.98
CA VAL A 329 -17.34 -28.12 2.18
C VAL A 329 -16.73 -29.48 1.83
N LEU A 330 -16.64 -30.40 2.80
CA LEU A 330 -16.12 -31.75 2.56
C LEU A 330 -17.01 -32.53 1.58
N ALA A 331 -18.33 -32.39 1.67
CA ALA A 331 -19.27 -32.99 0.73
C ALA A 331 -19.08 -32.45 -0.69
N VAL A 332 -18.83 -31.15 -0.87
CA VAL A 332 -18.54 -30.53 -2.18
C VAL A 332 -17.19 -31.01 -2.74
N ILE A 333 -16.17 -31.18 -1.90
CA ILE A 333 -14.88 -31.77 -2.29
C ILE A 333 -15.07 -33.21 -2.75
N GLU A 334 -15.79 -34.04 -1.99
CA GLU A 334 -16.10 -35.43 -2.36
C GLU A 334 -16.93 -35.49 -3.65
N ALA A 335 -17.92 -34.59 -3.81
CA ALA A 335 -18.76 -34.53 -5.01
C ALA A 335 -17.98 -34.19 -6.29
N ASP A 336 -17.00 -33.28 -6.23
CA ASP A 336 -16.18 -32.88 -7.38
C ASP A 336 -15.07 -33.88 -7.72
N THR A 337 -14.41 -34.44 -6.71
CA THR A 337 -13.19 -35.26 -6.90
C THR A 337 -13.39 -36.74 -6.63
N GLY A 338 -14.46 -37.10 -5.94
CA GLY A 338 -14.66 -38.38 -5.30
C GLY A 338 -13.84 -38.57 -4.03
N LEU A 339 -12.99 -37.63 -3.59
CA LEU A 339 -12.09 -37.83 -2.45
C LEU A 339 -12.86 -37.86 -1.12
N ARG A 340 -12.79 -38.99 -0.41
CA ARG A 340 -13.24 -39.07 0.97
C ARG A 340 -12.13 -38.66 1.90
N LEU A 341 -12.48 -38.21 3.10
CA LEU A 341 -11.51 -37.87 4.14
C LEU A 341 -10.49 -38.99 4.40
N ALA A 342 -10.94 -40.26 4.35
CA ALA A 342 -10.07 -41.42 4.51
C ALA A 342 -9.03 -41.58 3.36
N ASP A 343 -9.40 -41.18 2.14
CA ASP A 343 -8.52 -41.27 0.96
C ASP A 343 -7.38 -40.24 1.02
N LEU A 344 -7.51 -39.19 1.84
CA LEU A 344 -6.52 -38.11 1.98
C LEU A 344 -5.29 -38.51 2.80
N SER A 345 -5.28 -39.72 3.37
CA SER A 345 -4.20 -40.21 4.24
C SER A 345 -2.92 -40.57 3.48
N THR A 346 -3.00 -40.91 2.18
CA THR A 346 -1.85 -41.34 1.37
C THR A 346 -1.97 -40.93 -0.08
N SER A 347 -0.85 -40.58 -0.72
CA SER A 347 -0.82 -40.17 -2.14
C SER A 347 -1.21 -41.28 -3.11
N GLU A 348 -1.07 -42.55 -2.73
CA GLU A 348 -1.55 -43.70 -3.51
C GLU A 348 -3.08 -43.72 -3.63
N GLN A 349 -3.80 -43.21 -2.62
CA GLN A 349 -5.26 -43.20 -2.59
C GLN A 349 -5.84 -41.96 -3.25
N PHE A 350 -5.36 -40.76 -2.90
CA PHE A 350 -5.88 -39.51 -3.49
C PHE A 350 -5.30 -39.18 -4.87
N GLY A 351 -4.03 -39.53 -5.13
CA GLY A 351 -3.28 -39.12 -6.32
C GLY A 351 -3.94 -39.52 -7.65
N PRO A 352 -4.44 -40.76 -7.83
CA PRO A 352 -5.14 -41.15 -9.05
C PRO A 352 -6.41 -40.34 -9.33
N ARG A 353 -7.18 -39.99 -8.28
CA ARG A 353 -8.43 -39.22 -8.40
C ARG A 353 -8.14 -37.76 -8.78
N LEU A 354 -7.18 -37.14 -8.12
CA LEU A 354 -6.72 -35.79 -8.50
C LEU A 354 -6.12 -35.78 -9.90
N THR A 355 -5.30 -36.76 -10.27
CA THR A 355 -4.75 -36.87 -11.64
C THR A 355 -5.86 -36.97 -12.69
N GLN A 356 -6.92 -37.74 -12.39
CA GLN A 356 -8.07 -37.86 -13.29
C GLN A 356 -8.83 -36.54 -13.42
N ARG A 357 -9.06 -35.83 -12.31
CA ARG A 357 -9.75 -34.54 -12.28
C ARG A 357 -8.97 -33.45 -13.02
N LEU A 358 -7.66 -33.43 -12.89
CA LEU A 358 -6.77 -32.42 -13.45
C LEU A 358 -6.38 -32.68 -14.92
N ARG A 359 -6.67 -33.87 -15.47
CA ARG A 359 -6.24 -34.29 -16.82
C ARG A 359 -6.63 -33.34 -17.96
N ARG A 360 -7.70 -32.55 -17.79
CA ARG A 360 -8.22 -31.61 -18.79
C ARG A 360 -7.93 -30.13 -18.46
N ALA A 361 -7.40 -29.85 -17.27
CA ALA A 361 -7.08 -28.48 -16.86
C ALA A 361 -5.77 -28.03 -17.52
N GLN A 362 -5.68 -26.74 -17.87
CA GLN A 362 -4.39 -26.11 -18.17
C GLN A 362 -3.52 -26.06 -16.90
N GLY A 363 -2.20 -25.90 -17.06
CA GLY A 363 -1.25 -25.97 -15.93
C GLY A 363 -1.55 -24.96 -14.82
N ASP A 364 -1.91 -23.72 -15.19
CA ASP A 364 -2.32 -22.66 -14.27
C ASP A 364 -3.63 -23.00 -13.54
N THR A 365 -4.62 -23.50 -14.26
CA THR A 365 -5.93 -23.91 -13.73
C THR A 365 -5.81 -25.10 -12.76
N ALA A 366 -4.88 -26.02 -13.03
CA ALA A 366 -4.61 -27.15 -12.14
C ALA A 366 -3.97 -26.70 -10.83
N ALA A 367 -3.00 -25.79 -10.90
CA ALA A 367 -2.37 -25.23 -9.72
C ALA A 367 -3.37 -24.38 -8.90
N ALA A 368 -4.17 -23.54 -9.56
CA ALA A 368 -5.21 -22.72 -8.92
C ALA A 368 -6.19 -23.59 -8.12
N TYR A 369 -6.69 -24.66 -8.73
CA TYR A 369 -7.58 -25.60 -8.07
C TYR A 369 -6.95 -26.22 -6.81
N LEU A 370 -5.70 -26.66 -6.90
CA LEU A 370 -5.01 -27.29 -5.77
C LEU A 370 -4.69 -26.30 -4.65
N VAL A 371 -4.36 -25.05 -4.98
CA VAL A 371 -4.23 -23.98 -3.96
C VAL A 371 -5.53 -23.87 -3.18
N SER A 372 -6.67 -23.72 -3.87
CA SER A 372 -7.97 -23.62 -3.21
C SER A 372 -8.29 -24.87 -2.38
N LEU A 373 -8.11 -26.07 -2.93
CA LEU A 373 -8.37 -27.32 -2.20
C LEU A 373 -7.54 -27.45 -0.92
N THR A 374 -6.24 -27.18 -1.01
CA THR A 374 -5.32 -27.32 0.12
C THR A 374 -5.51 -26.23 1.15
N PHE A 375 -5.82 -25.00 0.74
CA PHE A 375 -6.23 -23.92 1.63
C PHE A 375 -7.49 -24.28 2.40
N GLN A 376 -8.53 -24.76 1.70
CA GLN A 376 -9.79 -25.18 2.31
C GLN A 376 -9.59 -26.30 3.33
N LEU A 377 -8.83 -27.34 2.98
CA LEU A 377 -8.50 -28.42 3.93
C LEU A 377 -7.73 -27.92 5.16
N ASN A 378 -6.78 -26.99 4.96
CA ASN A 378 -6.04 -26.38 6.07
C ASN A 378 -6.96 -25.60 7.01
N SER A 379 -7.86 -24.76 6.46
CA SER A 379 -8.84 -23.97 7.22
C SER A 379 -9.81 -24.85 8.02
N LEU A 380 -10.10 -26.06 7.54
CA LEU A 380 -10.94 -27.05 8.22
C LEU A 380 -10.18 -27.88 9.28
N GLY A 381 -8.88 -27.63 9.50
CA GLY A 381 -8.06 -28.35 10.48
C GLY A 381 -7.38 -29.62 9.95
N TYR A 382 -7.42 -29.87 8.63
CA TYR A 382 -6.77 -31.01 7.96
C TYR A 382 -5.41 -30.63 7.37
N ALA A 383 -4.60 -29.92 8.16
CA ALA A 383 -3.29 -29.39 7.76
C ALA A 383 -2.32 -30.48 7.27
N GLU A 384 -2.30 -31.66 7.91
CA GLU A 384 -1.45 -32.78 7.49
C GLU A 384 -1.82 -33.27 6.09
N GLN A 385 -3.11 -33.43 5.81
CA GLN A 385 -3.64 -33.86 4.52
C GLN A 385 -3.39 -32.82 3.42
N ALA A 386 -3.60 -31.54 3.74
CA ALA A 386 -3.24 -30.43 2.86
C ALA A 386 -1.76 -30.49 2.48
N GLY A 387 -0.87 -30.68 3.46
CA GLY A 387 0.57 -30.83 3.25
C GLY A 387 0.94 -32.03 2.37
N LEU A 388 0.25 -33.16 2.51
CA LEU A 388 0.47 -34.36 1.68
C LEU A 388 0.06 -34.14 0.21
N ILE A 389 -1.08 -33.49 -0.04
CA ILE A 389 -1.54 -33.17 -1.40
C ILE A 389 -0.55 -32.20 -2.07
N THR A 390 -0.15 -31.16 -1.34
CA THR A 390 0.82 -30.17 -1.82
C THR A 390 2.16 -30.83 -2.14
N ASP A 391 2.67 -31.72 -1.28
CA ASP A 391 3.90 -32.47 -1.52
C ASP A 391 3.83 -33.33 -2.78
N TRP A 392 2.74 -34.09 -2.93
CA TRP A 392 2.49 -34.92 -4.10
C TRP A 392 2.51 -34.10 -5.40
N TYR A 393 1.84 -32.95 -5.42
CA TYR A 393 1.79 -32.10 -6.59
C TYR A 393 3.13 -31.46 -6.93
N LEU A 394 3.80 -30.84 -5.95
CA LEU A 394 5.09 -30.15 -6.18
C LEU A 394 6.19 -31.10 -6.65
N ARG A 395 6.22 -32.35 -6.14
CA ARG A 395 7.17 -33.37 -6.62
C ARG A 395 6.88 -33.83 -8.06
N GLY A 396 5.62 -33.76 -8.49
CA GLY A 396 5.21 -34.07 -9.86
C GLY A 396 5.32 -32.89 -10.84
N TYR A 397 5.48 -31.67 -10.33
CA TYR A 397 5.46 -30.44 -11.13
C TYR A 397 6.83 -30.15 -11.76
N GLN A 398 6.96 -30.45 -13.06
CA GLN A 398 8.25 -30.40 -13.77
C GLN A 398 8.85 -28.99 -13.89
N ASN A 399 8.00 -27.98 -14.13
CA ASN A 399 8.44 -26.63 -14.47
C ASN A 399 9.11 -25.88 -13.30
N LEU A 400 8.81 -26.26 -12.05
CA LEU A 400 9.52 -25.72 -10.88
C LEU A 400 11.01 -26.05 -10.90
N TRP A 401 11.38 -27.21 -11.48
CA TRP A 401 12.75 -27.70 -11.58
C TRP A 401 13.39 -27.44 -12.96
N GLN A 402 12.56 -27.16 -13.97
CA GLN A 402 12.96 -26.92 -15.37
C GLN A 402 12.12 -25.78 -15.96
N VAL A 403 12.41 -24.56 -15.54
CA VAL A 403 11.61 -23.38 -15.89
C VAL A 403 11.73 -23.06 -17.39
N PRO A 404 10.62 -22.93 -18.13
CA PRO A 404 10.63 -22.49 -19.52
C PRO A 404 11.31 -21.11 -19.68
N ASP A 405 11.93 -20.86 -20.85
CA ASP A 405 12.61 -19.59 -21.13
C ASP A 405 11.63 -18.39 -21.18
N ASP A 406 10.38 -18.64 -21.56
CA ASP A 406 9.30 -17.64 -21.60
C ASP A 406 8.53 -17.51 -20.26
N GLY A 407 8.98 -18.22 -19.21
CA GLY A 407 8.29 -18.32 -17.92
C GLY A 407 7.12 -19.32 -17.92
N ASP A 408 6.58 -19.61 -16.73
CA ASP A 408 5.45 -20.51 -16.56
C ASP A 408 4.20 -19.73 -16.11
N PRO A 409 3.08 -19.76 -16.86
CA PRO A 409 1.86 -19.06 -16.47
C PRO A 409 1.24 -19.56 -15.14
N GLY A 410 1.59 -20.75 -14.66
CA GLY A 410 1.10 -21.30 -13.38
C GLY A 410 1.80 -20.76 -12.14
N VAL A 411 2.82 -19.90 -12.29
CA VAL A 411 3.63 -19.39 -11.17
C VAL A 411 2.79 -18.72 -10.07
N THR A 412 1.68 -18.04 -10.40
CA THR A 412 0.82 -17.36 -9.43
C THR A 412 0.28 -18.31 -8.37
N HIS A 413 -0.08 -19.52 -8.77
CA HIS A 413 -0.69 -20.51 -7.89
C HIS A 413 0.34 -21.51 -7.34
N VAL A 414 1.37 -21.84 -8.11
CA VAL A 414 2.44 -22.75 -7.64
C VAL A 414 3.18 -22.16 -6.45
N ILE A 415 3.39 -20.83 -6.41
CA ILE A 415 4.05 -20.19 -5.28
C ILE A 415 3.21 -20.27 -4.00
N GLY A 416 1.88 -20.15 -4.10
CA GLY A 416 0.97 -20.41 -2.98
C GLY A 416 1.11 -21.84 -2.42
N LEU A 417 1.26 -22.84 -3.31
CA LEU A 417 1.51 -24.24 -2.91
C LEU A 417 2.89 -24.41 -2.27
N VAL A 418 3.95 -23.82 -2.82
CA VAL A 418 5.30 -23.89 -2.21
C VAL A 418 5.31 -23.28 -0.82
N ARG A 419 4.68 -22.10 -0.65
CA ARG A 419 4.52 -21.45 0.65
C ARG A 419 3.87 -22.39 1.66
N LEU A 420 2.71 -22.96 1.30
CA LEU A 420 1.96 -23.85 2.17
C LEU A 420 2.75 -25.12 2.51
N TRP A 421 3.51 -25.67 1.55
CA TRP A 421 4.39 -26.81 1.81
C TRP A 421 5.45 -26.46 2.86
N LEU A 422 6.13 -25.31 2.72
CA LEU A 422 7.17 -24.89 3.66
C LEU A 422 6.58 -24.66 5.06
N GLU A 423 5.41 -24.04 5.14
CA GLU A 423 4.70 -23.82 6.40
C GLU A 423 4.41 -25.14 7.14
N LEU A 424 3.90 -26.14 6.42
CA LEU A 424 3.42 -27.39 7.02
C LEU A 424 4.51 -28.45 7.20
N ARG A 425 5.58 -28.43 6.40
CA ARG A 425 6.52 -29.57 6.28
C ARG A 425 7.98 -29.22 6.54
N SER A 426 8.37 -27.94 6.52
CA SER A 426 9.79 -27.56 6.60
C SER A 426 10.51 -28.08 7.84
N ALA A 427 9.83 -28.11 9.01
CA ALA A 427 10.40 -28.63 10.25
C ALA A 427 10.71 -30.13 10.20
N SER A 428 9.94 -30.90 9.43
CA SER A 428 10.10 -32.35 9.28
C SER A 428 11.09 -32.75 8.19
N GLU A 429 11.27 -31.90 7.17
CA GLU A 429 12.12 -32.16 6.00
C GLU A 429 13.04 -30.95 5.68
N PRO A 430 13.98 -30.58 6.57
CA PRO A 430 14.71 -29.32 6.49
C PRO A 430 15.62 -29.21 5.25
N ASP A 431 16.22 -30.31 4.79
CA ASP A 431 17.08 -30.30 3.59
C ASP A 431 16.27 -30.13 2.30
N PHE A 432 15.09 -30.76 2.21
CA PHE A 432 14.21 -30.58 1.06
C PHE A 432 13.56 -29.19 1.07
N ALA A 433 13.23 -28.66 2.26
CA ALA A 433 12.78 -27.28 2.41
C ALA A 433 13.84 -26.30 1.88
N TRP A 434 15.11 -26.47 2.25
CA TRP A 434 16.22 -25.66 1.72
C TRP A 434 16.31 -25.71 0.19
N GLN A 435 16.26 -26.91 -0.38
CA GLN A 435 16.30 -27.10 -1.84
C GLN A 435 15.09 -26.44 -2.52
N LEU A 436 13.90 -26.63 -1.97
CA LEU A 436 12.64 -26.09 -2.51
C LEU A 436 12.63 -24.56 -2.47
N SER A 437 13.12 -23.95 -1.39
CA SER A 437 13.28 -22.49 -1.28
C SER A 437 14.13 -21.92 -2.41
N GLY A 438 15.32 -22.49 -2.66
CA GLY A 438 16.18 -22.03 -3.73
C GLY A 438 15.57 -22.19 -5.14
N GLN A 439 14.76 -23.23 -5.35
CA GLN A 439 14.10 -23.51 -6.62
C GLN A 439 12.91 -22.59 -6.86
N ALA A 440 12.13 -22.29 -5.83
CA ALA A 440 11.06 -21.30 -5.90
C ALA A 440 11.58 -19.92 -6.29
N VAL A 441 12.71 -19.51 -5.72
CA VAL A 441 13.38 -18.24 -6.07
C VAL A 441 13.88 -18.28 -7.53
N ALA A 442 14.57 -19.35 -7.95
CA ALA A 442 15.02 -19.51 -9.34
C ALA A 442 13.85 -19.53 -10.34
N TYR A 443 12.72 -20.12 -9.96
CA TYR A 443 11.48 -20.15 -10.73
C TYR A 443 10.89 -18.75 -10.91
N LEU A 444 10.87 -17.95 -9.85
CA LEU A 444 10.40 -16.56 -9.89
C LEU A 444 11.28 -15.63 -10.74
N ARG A 445 12.60 -15.84 -10.78
CA ARG A 445 13.51 -15.07 -11.65
C ARG A 445 13.17 -15.15 -13.13
N ARG A 446 12.63 -16.29 -13.58
CA ARG A 446 12.33 -16.53 -15.01
C ARG A 446 10.86 -16.26 -15.34
N SER A 447 9.96 -16.46 -14.40
CA SER A 447 8.52 -16.24 -14.57
C SER A 447 8.10 -14.80 -14.20
N LEU A 448 8.69 -13.80 -14.87
CA LEU A 448 8.62 -12.38 -14.45
C LEU A 448 7.44 -11.58 -14.98
N LEU A 449 6.91 -11.92 -16.14
CA LEU A 449 5.98 -11.04 -16.83
C LEU A 449 4.59 -11.63 -16.88
N PHE A 450 3.75 -11.02 -16.07
CA PHE A 450 2.32 -11.14 -16.10
C PHE A 450 1.72 -9.96 -16.85
N GLY A 451 2.02 -9.82 -18.15
CA GLY A 451 1.46 -8.72 -18.95
C GLY A 451 -0.06 -8.59 -18.86
N ASP A 452 -0.73 -9.67 -18.43
CA ASP A 452 -2.19 -9.84 -18.43
C ASP A 452 -2.79 -10.31 -17.09
N LEU A 453 -2.03 -10.31 -15.98
CA LEU A 453 -2.66 -10.56 -14.67
C LEU A 453 -3.49 -9.35 -14.26
N LYS A 454 -4.73 -9.63 -13.84
CA LYS A 454 -5.61 -8.62 -13.25
C LYS A 454 -4.95 -8.05 -11.99
N LEU A 455 -5.33 -6.82 -11.63
CA LEU A 455 -4.88 -6.16 -10.40
C LEU A 455 -5.09 -7.06 -9.16
N ALA A 456 -6.25 -7.70 -9.07
CA ALA A 456 -6.58 -8.61 -7.97
C ALA A 456 -5.63 -9.81 -7.91
N ASP A 457 -5.36 -10.45 -9.05
CA ASP A 457 -4.46 -11.62 -9.11
C ASP A 457 -3.01 -11.23 -8.78
N ARG A 458 -2.59 -10.01 -9.15
CA ARG A 458 -1.27 -9.46 -8.77
C ARG A 458 -1.18 -9.21 -7.27
N ARG A 459 -2.22 -8.65 -6.66
CA ARG A 459 -2.29 -8.46 -5.19
C ARG A 459 -2.26 -9.79 -4.45
N GLU A 460 -3.03 -10.77 -4.91
CA GLU A 460 -3.00 -12.13 -4.36
C GLU A 460 -1.60 -12.75 -4.48
N PHE A 461 -0.95 -12.57 -5.62
CA PHE A 461 0.42 -13.03 -5.86
C PHE A 461 1.45 -12.34 -4.96
N ILE A 462 1.34 -11.02 -4.74
CA ILE A 462 2.17 -10.29 -3.77
C ILE A 462 2.03 -10.92 -2.38
N GLY A 463 0.80 -11.20 -1.94
CA GLY A 463 0.56 -11.88 -0.66
C GLY A 463 1.20 -13.28 -0.59
N TYR A 464 1.23 -14.03 -1.68
CA TYR A 464 1.94 -15.31 -1.72
C TYR A 464 3.46 -15.15 -1.62
N LEU A 465 4.05 -14.11 -2.24
CA LEU A 465 5.48 -13.81 -2.13
C LEU A 465 5.87 -13.42 -0.72
N GLU A 466 5.08 -12.56 -0.09
CA GLU A 466 5.23 -12.13 1.30
C GLU A 466 5.23 -13.32 2.27
N GLY A 467 4.23 -14.20 2.17
CA GLY A 467 4.20 -15.39 2.99
C GLY A 467 5.35 -16.37 2.68
N LEU A 468 5.77 -16.49 1.40
CA LEU A 468 6.94 -17.30 1.03
C LEU A 468 8.22 -16.76 1.67
N ARG A 469 8.41 -15.44 1.74
CA ARG A 469 9.55 -14.79 2.40
C ARG A 469 9.65 -15.18 3.86
N GLY A 470 8.54 -15.11 4.60
CA GLY A 470 8.47 -15.55 6.01
C GLY A 470 8.94 -16.98 6.19
N GLN A 471 8.49 -17.88 5.31
CA GLN A 471 8.87 -19.29 5.36
C GLN A 471 10.34 -19.54 4.99
N ILE A 472 10.87 -18.91 3.94
CA ILE A 472 12.29 -19.05 3.55
C ILE A 472 13.22 -18.54 4.66
N ARG A 473 12.88 -17.42 5.29
CA ARG A 473 13.63 -16.92 6.45
C ARG A 473 13.65 -17.94 7.57
N SER A 474 12.48 -18.45 7.96
CA SER A 474 12.36 -19.50 8.98
C SER A 474 13.24 -20.72 8.68
N VAL A 475 13.23 -21.20 7.42
CA VAL A 475 14.10 -22.29 6.95
C VAL A 475 15.57 -21.93 7.11
N GLY A 476 16.00 -20.75 6.69
CA GLY A 476 17.39 -20.28 6.82
C GLY A 476 17.88 -20.21 8.27
N TYR A 477 17.03 -19.73 9.19
CA TYR A 477 17.38 -19.59 10.61
C TYR A 477 17.38 -20.91 11.39
N SER A 478 16.76 -21.98 10.89
CA SER A 478 16.97 -23.31 11.47
C SER A 478 18.45 -23.74 11.46
N TRP A 479 19.29 -23.07 10.65
CA TRP A 479 20.73 -23.26 10.55
C TRP A 479 21.56 -22.20 11.32
N THR A 480 20.95 -21.28 12.08
CA THR A 480 21.66 -20.36 13.00
C THR A 480 21.68 -20.84 14.45
N THR A 481 20.70 -21.64 14.86
CA THR A 481 20.61 -22.16 16.24
C THR A 481 21.42 -23.45 16.39
N PRO A 482 22.30 -23.55 17.41
CA PRO A 482 22.94 -24.81 17.74
C PRO A 482 21.92 -25.73 18.43
N SER A 483 21.04 -26.36 17.66
CA SER A 483 20.35 -27.56 18.12
C SER A 483 21.35 -28.73 18.13
N ALA A 484 21.10 -29.74 18.95
CA ALA A 484 22.00 -30.89 19.11
C ALA A 484 22.31 -31.70 17.81
N ALA A 485 21.70 -31.35 16.68
CA ALA A 485 21.83 -32.05 15.40
C ALA A 485 22.54 -31.26 14.27
N ALA A 486 22.69 -29.94 14.32
CA ALA A 486 23.28 -29.16 13.22
C ALA A 486 24.25 -28.07 13.71
N ARG A 487 25.44 -28.00 13.10
CA ARG A 487 26.36 -26.88 13.28
C ARG A 487 25.84 -25.66 12.51
N PRO A 488 26.05 -24.42 12.99
CA PRO A 488 25.73 -23.23 12.22
C PRO A 488 26.42 -23.26 10.85
N ASP A 489 25.67 -22.97 9.77
CA ASP A 489 26.19 -22.87 8.40
C ASP A 489 26.00 -21.44 7.87
N PRO A 490 27.01 -20.56 8.01
CA PRO A 490 26.94 -19.17 7.56
C PRO A 490 26.57 -19.00 6.08
N ALA A 491 26.88 -19.98 5.21
CA ALA A 491 26.57 -19.90 3.79
C ALA A 491 25.07 -20.08 3.51
N ARG A 492 24.41 -20.98 4.25
CA ARG A 492 22.94 -21.12 4.19
C ARG A 492 22.25 -19.90 4.77
N VAL A 493 22.77 -19.35 5.87
CA VAL A 493 22.23 -18.12 6.45
C VAL A 493 22.30 -16.96 5.45
N LEU A 494 23.46 -16.74 4.83
CA LEU A 494 23.63 -15.72 3.80
C LEU A 494 22.67 -15.95 2.62
N SER A 495 22.58 -17.19 2.11
CA SER A 495 21.72 -17.52 0.98
C SER A 495 20.23 -17.25 1.28
N ALA A 496 19.75 -17.56 2.49
CA ALA A 496 18.39 -17.25 2.90
C ALA A 496 18.12 -15.74 2.97
N GLN A 497 19.11 -14.96 3.44
CA GLN A 497 19.01 -13.49 3.42
C GLN A 497 18.92 -12.98 1.97
N LEU A 498 19.76 -13.48 1.07
CA LEU A 498 19.73 -13.09 -0.35
C LEU A 498 18.38 -13.45 -1.00
N TRP A 499 17.86 -14.65 -0.73
CA TRP A 499 16.55 -15.08 -1.22
C TRP A 499 15.39 -14.22 -0.69
N ASP A 500 15.37 -13.89 0.61
CA ASP A 500 14.36 -12.99 1.16
C ASP A 500 14.46 -11.59 0.55
N ALA A 501 15.68 -11.07 0.38
CA ALA A 501 15.89 -9.79 -0.30
C ALA A 501 15.36 -9.81 -1.74
N GLU A 502 15.54 -10.92 -2.45
CA GLU A 502 15.07 -11.09 -3.82
C GLU A 502 13.55 -11.23 -3.94
N LEU A 503 12.92 -11.95 -3.03
CA LEU A 503 11.46 -12.02 -3.00
C LEU A 503 10.85 -10.68 -2.60
N GLY A 504 11.47 -9.93 -1.68
CA GLY A 504 11.09 -8.55 -1.38
C GLY A 504 11.32 -7.62 -2.57
N GLN A 505 12.37 -7.86 -3.37
CA GLN A 505 12.57 -7.19 -4.66
C GLN A 505 11.39 -7.45 -5.61
N ARG A 506 10.94 -8.70 -5.69
CA ARG A 506 9.82 -9.08 -6.56
C ARG A 506 8.51 -8.45 -6.10
N ALA A 507 8.19 -8.52 -4.80
CA ALA A 507 6.97 -7.95 -4.24
C ALA A 507 6.88 -6.44 -4.52
N LEU A 508 7.94 -5.69 -4.21
CA LEU A 508 7.99 -4.25 -4.47
C LEU A 508 7.92 -3.91 -5.97
N PHE A 509 8.54 -4.71 -6.83
CA PHE A 509 8.42 -4.51 -8.28
C PHE A 509 6.96 -4.68 -8.75
N GLU A 510 6.26 -5.71 -8.25
CA GLU A 510 4.84 -5.90 -8.55
C GLU A 510 4.01 -4.72 -8.01
N GLU A 511 4.23 -4.25 -6.79
CA GLU A 511 3.57 -3.05 -6.24
C GLU A 511 3.85 -1.78 -7.06
N PHE A 512 5.09 -1.62 -7.55
CA PHE A 512 5.44 -0.51 -8.41
C PHE A 512 4.68 -0.56 -9.73
N LEU A 513 4.51 -1.75 -10.34
CA LEU A 513 3.67 -1.91 -11.54
C LEU A 513 2.21 -1.51 -11.28
N LEU A 514 1.73 -1.63 -10.04
CA LEU A 514 0.40 -1.16 -9.64
C LEU A 514 0.34 0.36 -9.42
N THR A 515 1.47 1.00 -9.12
CA THR A 515 1.52 2.42 -8.75
C THR A 515 1.48 3.32 -9.99
N ARG A 516 0.47 4.19 -10.06
CA ARG A 516 0.35 5.24 -11.08
C ARG A 516 0.73 6.59 -10.50
N VAL A 517 1.56 7.35 -11.21
CA VAL A 517 1.77 8.76 -10.91
C VAL A 517 0.62 9.52 -11.56
N GLU A 518 -0.36 9.95 -10.77
CA GLU A 518 -1.44 10.82 -11.25
C GLU A 518 -0.87 12.20 -11.57
N ALA A 519 -1.28 12.78 -12.71
CA ALA A 519 -0.82 14.09 -13.13
C ALA A 519 -1.58 15.20 -12.35
N VAL A 520 -0.86 15.99 -11.55
CA VAL A 520 -1.41 17.12 -10.78
C VAL A 520 -1.11 18.46 -11.46
N THR A 521 -2.07 19.37 -11.64
CA THR A 521 -1.81 20.64 -12.36
C THR A 521 -0.67 21.46 -11.73
N PRO A 522 0.34 21.92 -12.50
CA PRO A 522 1.40 22.78 -11.97
C PRO A 522 0.88 24.12 -11.45
N GLY A 523 1.40 24.56 -10.30
CA GLY A 523 1.09 25.84 -9.67
C GLY A 523 2.13 26.94 -9.95
N THR A 524 2.15 27.99 -9.13
CA THR A 524 3.14 29.08 -9.24
C THR A 524 4.52 28.61 -8.77
N ALA A 525 5.56 28.78 -9.58
CA ALA A 525 6.91 28.36 -9.19
C ALA A 525 7.41 29.08 -7.92
N PRO A 526 8.00 28.35 -6.94
CA PRO A 526 8.66 28.93 -5.78
C PRO A 526 9.76 29.93 -6.14
N GLN A 527 9.98 30.93 -5.29
CA GLN A 527 10.85 32.07 -5.59
C GLN A 527 12.05 32.15 -4.63
N ASP A 528 13.16 32.72 -5.09
CA ASP A 528 14.27 33.11 -4.22
C ASP A 528 13.94 34.43 -3.50
N GLY A 529 13.02 34.34 -2.54
CA GLY A 529 12.50 35.46 -1.79
C GLY A 529 12.02 35.04 -0.39
N TRP A 530 11.69 36.03 0.43
CA TRP A 530 10.95 35.81 1.66
C TRP A 530 9.49 35.50 1.29
N PRO A 531 8.91 34.36 1.74
CA PRO A 531 7.63 33.88 1.24
C PRO A 531 6.40 34.40 2.02
N TYR A 532 6.58 35.48 2.79
CA TYR A 532 5.55 36.11 3.61
C TYR A 532 5.38 37.58 3.20
N PRO A 533 4.21 38.19 3.46
CA PRO A 533 3.89 39.56 3.04
C PRO A 533 4.68 40.65 3.79
N ASP A 534 5.29 40.31 4.91
CA ASP A 534 6.11 41.22 5.71
C ASP A 534 7.57 41.26 5.26
N ASP A 535 8.35 42.16 5.83
CA ASP A 535 9.78 42.28 5.52
C ASP A 535 10.55 41.10 6.13
N GLU A 536 11.54 40.59 5.38
CA GLU A 536 12.44 39.56 5.90
C GLU A 536 13.18 40.09 7.14
N PRO A 537 13.29 39.31 8.22
CA PRO A 537 14.08 39.72 9.37
C PRO A 537 15.59 39.76 9.02
N ILE A 538 16.14 40.95 8.78
CA ILE A 538 17.56 41.16 8.43
C ILE A 538 18.36 41.44 9.72
N ASN A 539 19.52 40.78 9.91
CA ASN A 539 20.53 40.98 10.99
C ASN A 539 20.42 40.17 12.29
N LEU A 540 19.69 39.04 12.31
CA LEU A 540 19.57 38.24 13.54
C LEU A 540 20.77 37.31 13.84
N GLY A 541 21.83 37.35 13.02
CA GLY A 541 22.96 36.42 13.14
C GLY A 541 22.61 34.99 12.68
N PRO A 542 23.47 33.98 12.93
CA PRO A 542 23.04 32.58 12.82
C PRO A 542 21.78 32.43 13.67
N PRO A 543 20.74 31.75 13.20
CA PRO A 543 19.60 31.50 14.06
C PRO A 543 20.10 30.81 15.35
N GLN A 544 20.03 31.53 16.47
CA GLN A 544 20.60 31.10 17.74
C GLN A 544 19.67 30.08 18.41
N PHE A 545 19.46 28.94 17.74
CA PHE A 545 18.54 27.89 18.16
C PHE A 545 18.93 27.26 19.52
N LEU A 546 20.21 27.37 19.90
CA LEU A 546 20.75 26.78 21.13
C LEU A 546 20.70 27.72 22.35
N GLN A 547 20.33 29.00 22.18
CA GLN A 547 20.40 30.02 23.25
C GLN A 547 19.15 30.90 23.38
N ALA A 548 18.22 30.87 22.41
CA ALA A 548 17.01 31.66 22.49
C ALA A 548 15.96 30.96 23.38
N SER A 549 15.50 31.65 24.44
CA SER A 549 14.35 31.20 25.21
C SER A 549 13.09 31.18 24.32
N PRO A 550 12.04 30.40 24.67
CA PRO A 550 10.77 30.43 23.95
C PRO A 550 10.20 31.85 23.81
N GLU A 551 10.43 32.73 24.79
CA GLU A 551 10.05 34.14 24.75
C GLU A 551 10.93 34.98 23.79
N GLY A 552 12.19 34.59 23.60
CA GLY A 552 13.09 35.17 22.59
C GLY A 552 12.72 34.74 21.17
N LEU A 553 12.32 33.47 20.99
CA LEU A 553 11.74 32.95 19.75
C LEU A 553 10.38 33.59 19.47
N LEU A 554 9.52 33.75 20.48
CA LEU A 554 8.23 34.45 20.36
C LEU A 554 8.39 35.95 20.09
N ARG A 555 9.41 36.62 20.67
CA ARG A 555 9.77 38.01 20.32
C ARG A 555 10.30 38.15 18.90
N LEU A 556 11.09 37.18 18.44
CA LEU A 556 11.53 37.08 17.04
C LEU A 556 10.36 36.88 16.07
N LEU A 557 9.24 36.35 16.58
CA LEU A 557 7.98 36.10 15.87
C LEU A 557 6.90 37.17 16.14
N GLY A 558 7.22 38.19 16.94
CA GLY A 558 6.25 39.19 17.43
C GLY A 558 6.91 40.47 17.94
N GLU A 559 7.42 41.32 17.04
CA GLU A 559 7.54 42.74 17.38
C GLU A 559 6.13 43.31 17.63
N GLU A 560 5.93 43.81 18.84
CA GLU A 560 4.64 44.22 19.41
C GLU A 560 3.94 45.35 18.62
N ASP A 561 2.61 45.21 18.51
CA ASP A 561 1.63 46.25 18.21
C ASP A 561 1.88 47.53 19.01
N GLU A 562 2.14 48.66 18.34
CA GLU A 562 1.75 49.99 18.83
C GLU A 562 1.91 51.05 17.71
N PHE A 563 0.84 51.32 16.93
CA PHE A 563 0.41 52.67 16.51
C PHE A 563 -0.94 52.63 15.72
N HIS A 564 -2.04 52.62 16.47
CA HIS A 564 -3.28 53.40 16.30
C HIS A 564 -3.93 53.69 14.91
N SER A 565 -5.18 53.22 14.80
CA SER A 565 -6.44 53.97 14.44
C SER A 565 -7.06 53.87 13.03
N ALA A 566 -8.08 53.01 12.92
CA ALA A 566 -9.41 53.17 12.30
C ALA A 566 -9.59 53.36 10.75
N PRO A 567 -10.73 52.89 10.17
CA PRO A 567 -10.91 52.55 8.75
C PRO A 567 -11.51 53.72 7.91
N PRO A 568 -11.56 53.64 6.56
CA PRO A 568 -12.77 53.13 5.89
C PRO A 568 -12.61 52.48 4.48
N THR A 569 -13.51 51.54 4.17
CA THR A 569 -14.19 51.25 2.87
C THR A 569 -13.44 51.21 1.51
N ALA A 570 -13.46 50.01 0.87
CA ALA A 570 -13.75 49.64 -0.55
C ALA A 570 -13.41 50.62 -1.72
N PRO A 571 -13.01 50.16 -2.95
CA PRO A 571 -13.59 48.98 -3.62
C PRO A 571 -12.64 48.08 -4.44
N ILE A 572 -13.14 46.88 -4.68
CA ILE A 572 -12.83 46.03 -5.84
C ILE A 572 -13.06 46.84 -7.12
N THR A 573 -12.00 47.19 -7.86
CA THR A 573 -12.05 47.41 -9.32
C THR A 573 -10.64 47.43 -9.92
N GLY A 574 -10.41 46.60 -10.95
CA GLY A 574 -9.50 46.90 -12.04
C GLY A 574 -8.06 46.40 -11.90
N VAL A 575 -7.82 45.12 -12.17
CA VAL A 575 -6.56 44.72 -12.82
C VAL A 575 -6.92 44.23 -14.22
N ASP A 576 -6.46 45.00 -15.20
CA ASP A 576 -6.73 44.83 -16.61
C ASP A 576 -6.34 43.44 -17.13
N ASN A 577 -7.33 42.81 -17.75
CA ASN A 577 -7.19 41.68 -18.64
C ASN A 577 -6.33 42.07 -19.87
N ALA A 578 -5.01 41.88 -19.79
CA ALA A 578 -4.16 41.92 -20.97
C ALA A 578 -2.92 41.00 -20.92
N ALA A 579 -2.54 40.45 -19.76
CA ALA A 579 -1.38 39.55 -19.63
C ALA A 579 -1.73 38.04 -19.61
N SER A 580 -3.00 37.65 -19.45
CA SER A 580 -3.42 36.24 -19.41
C SER A 580 -3.43 35.56 -20.80
N GLY A 581 -3.51 36.33 -21.89
CA GLY A 581 -3.53 35.79 -23.25
C GLY A 581 -2.18 35.30 -23.80
N ALA A 582 -1.08 35.46 -23.05
CA ALA A 582 0.24 34.95 -23.41
C ALA A 582 0.55 33.62 -22.69
N ALA A 583 0.09 33.44 -21.45
CA ALA A 583 0.22 32.18 -20.70
C ALA A 583 -0.69 31.08 -21.28
N ASP A 584 -1.93 31.40 -21.67
CA ASP A 584 -2.87 30.45 -22.29
C ASP A 584 -2.46 29.98 -23.70
N ARG A 585 -1.60 30.73 -24.39
CA ARG A 585 -1.05 30.35 -25.70
C ARG A 585 0.25 29.56 -25.59
N ALA A 586 1.00 29.69 -24.50
CA ALA A 586 2.14 28.84 -24.21
C ALA A 586 1.71 27.47 -23.66
N HIS A 587 0.59 27.40 -22.93
CA HIS A 587 0.09 26.14 -22.36
C HIS A 587 -0.52 25.18 -23.40
N ARG A 588 -1.09 25.70 -24.50
CA ARG A 588 -1.52 24.89 -25.66
C ARG A 588 -0.37 24.41 -26.56
N ALA A 589 0.86 24.79 -26.24
CA ALA A 589 2.08 24.38 -26.92
C ALA A 589 3.00 23.54 -26.02
N ALA A 590 2.48 23.01 -24.90
CA ALA A 590 3.14 21.90 -24.22
C ALA A 590 3.15 20.70 -25.19
N ASP A 591 4.32 20.45 -25.74
CA ASP A 591 4.57 19.47 -26.81
C ASP A 591 4.13 18.06 -26.35
N PRO A 592 3.42 17.27 -27.18
CA PRO A 592 3.21 15.84 -26.92
C PRO A 592 4.52 15.04 -26.72
N ALA A 593 5.67 15.66 -27.04
CA ALA A 593 6.99 15.09 -26.83
C ALA A 593 7.40 14.97 -25.35
N THR A 594 6.87 15.78 -24.42
CA THR A 594 7.23 15.68 -22.99
C THR A 594 6.57 14.49 -22.29
N ASP A 595 5.32 14.16 -22.64
CA ASP A 595 4.65 12.94 -22.14
C ASP A 595 5.25 11.68 -22.77
N TRP A 596 5.57 11.73 -24.07
CA TRP A 596 6.26 10.63 -24.74
C TRP A 596 7.67 10.35 -24.18
N ALA A 597 8.42 11.39 -23.81
CA ALA A 597 9.72 11.23 -23.17
C ALA A 597 9.60 10.66 -21.74
N ALA A 598 8.53 11.01 -21.01
CA ALA A 598 8.23 10.44 -19.70
C ALA A 598 7.83 8.95 -19.80
N ASP A 599 7.04 8.60 -20.82
CA ASP A 599 6.65 7.22 -21.13
C ASP A 599 7.85 6.38 -21.60
N GLN A 600 8.73 6.91 -22.46
CA GLN A 600 9.97 6.22 -22.83
C GLN A 600 10.94 6.04 -21.66
N ALA A 601 11.04 7.04 -20.77
CA ALA A 601 11.85 6.91 -19.56
C ALA A 601 11.27 5.86 -18.59
N LYS A 602 9.93 5.74 -18.55
CA LYS A 602 9.22 4.69 -17.82
C LYS A 602 9.50 3.31 -18.43
N GLU A 603 9.41 3.16 -19.74
CA GLU A 603 9.72 1.91 -20.47
C GLU A 603 11.19 1.48 -20.31
N ALA A 604 12.14 2.42 -20.42
CA ALA A 604 13.57 2.13 -20.26
C ALA A 604 13.90 1.67 -18.83
N TRP A 605 13.33 2.33 -17.82
CA TRP A 605 13.51 1.93 -16.43
C TRP A 605 12.81 0.60 -16.12
N LEU A 606 11.61 0.36 -16.67
CA LEU A 606 10.92 -0.92 -16.50
C LEU A 606 11.77 -2.07 -17.04
N GLY A 607 12.40 -1.89 -18.21
CA GLY A 607 13.36 -2.85 -18.74
C GLY A 607 14.56 -3.08 -17.82
N GLU A 608 15.12 -2.03 -17.21
CA GLU A 608 16.23 -2.15 -16.24
C GLU A 608 15.79 -2.85 -14.94
N ALA A 609 14.59 -2.57 -14.44
CA ALA A 609 14.03 -3.18 -13.25
C ALA A 609 13.71 -4.66 -13.49
N GLU A 610 13.10 -5.01 -14.61
CA GLU A 610 12.88 -6.41 -15.00
C GLU A 610 14.19 -7.19 -15.08
N GLU A 611 15.21 -6.61 -15.71
CA GLU A 611 16.52 -7.23 -15.83
C GLU A 611 17.18 -7.44 -14.46
N LEU A 612 17.02 -6.50 -13.54
CA LEU A 612 17.45 -6.64 -12.15
C LEU A 612 16.73 -7.81 -11.45
N VAL A 613 15.43 -8.00 -11.67
CA VAL A 613 14.71 -9.15 -11.08
C VAL A 613 15.15 -10.46 -11.75
N ARG A 614 15.42 -10.49 -13.07
CA ARG A 614 15.97 -11.68 -13.77
C ARG A 614 17.31 -12.12 -13.19
N GLN A 615 18.18 -11.15 -12.92
CA GLN A 615 19.52 -11.38 -12.38
C GLN A 615 19.48 -11.89 -10.93
N GLY A 616 18.43 -11.51 -10.18
CA GLY A 616 18.28 -11.82 -8.75
C GLY A 616 19.25 -11.04 -7.87
N VAL A 617 19.13 -11.20 -6.55
CA VAL A 617 20.03 -10.55 -5.59
C VAL A 617 21.24 -11.45 -5.34
N THR A 618 22.40 -11.08 -5.88
CA THR A 618 23.66 -11.78 -5.63
C THR A 618 24.46 -11.15 -4.51
N GLU A 619 25.45 -11.90 -4.01
CA GLU A 619 26.42 -11.41 -3.03
C GLU A 619 27.17 -10.17 -3.53
N GLU A 620 27.60 -10.19 -4.80
CA GLU A 620 28.32 -9.08 -5.42
C GLU A 620 27.45 -7.84 -5.57
N LEU A 621 26.17 -8.01 -5.97
CA LEU A 621 25.24 -6.90 -6.10
C LEU A 621 24.94 -6.25 -4.74
N LEU A 622 24.77 -7.07 -3.69
CA LEU A 622 24.59 -6.58 -2.34
C LEU A 622 25.84 -5.85 -1.83
N ALA A 623 27.03 -6.40 -2.06
CA ALA A 623 28.29 -5.77 -1.70
C ALA A 623 28.50 -4.43 -2.42
N GLU A 624 28.19 -4.36 -3.73
CA GLU A 624 28.26 -3.14 -4.52
C GLU A 624 27.29 -2.06 -4.01
N ALA A 625 26.06 -2.45 -3.67
CA ALA A 625 25.02 -1.51 -3.22
C ALA A 625 25.25 -0.98 -1.80
N LEU A 626 25.81 -1.80 -0.91
CA LEU A 626 26.14 -1.36 0.45
C LEU A 626 27.42 -0.55 0.49
N GLY A 627 28.43 -0.95 -0.29
CA GLY A 627 29.75 -0.32 -0.27
C GLY A 627 30.66 -0.82 0.87
N PRO A 628 31.95 -0.43 0.83
CA PRO A 628 32.94 -0.86 1.82
C PRO A 628 32.71 -0.21 3.19
N GLY A 629 32.97 -0.96 4.27
CA GLY A 629 32.82 -0.46 5.63
C GLY A 629 31.37 -0.41 6.14
N THR A 630 30.42 -0.91 5.35
CA THR A 630 29.01 -0.96 5.71
C THR A 630 28.64 -2.32 6.31
N MET A 631 27.84 -2.28 7.37
CA MET A 631 27.21 -3.45 7.97
C MET A 631 25.70 -3.34 7.86
N LEU A 632 25.08 -4.36 7.24
CA LEU A 632 23.64 -4.50 7.13
C LEU A 632 23.12 -5.41 8.25
N VAL A 633 22.27 -4.87 9.12
CA VAL A 633 21.55 -5.62 10.16
C VAL A 633 20.12 -5.82 9.70
N ARG A 634 19.72 -7.07 9.53
CA ARG A 634 18.35 -7.46 9.16
C ARG A 634 17.68 -8.11 10.35
N ALA A 635 16.51 -7.61 10.73
CA ALA A 635 15.76 -8.11 11.87
C ALA A 635 14.26 -8.19 11.57
N GLY A 636 13.62 -9.25 12.04
CA GLY A 636 12.18 -9.47 11.91
C GLY A 636 11.71 -10.56 12.87
N PHE A 637 10.56 -11.17 12.58
CA PHE A 637 9.94 -12.16 13.48
C PHE A 637 9.62 -13.45 12.74
N ARG A 638 9.73 -14.58 13.45
CA ARG A 638 9.37 -15.89 12.92
C ARG A 638 7.84 -16.05 12.91
N PRO A 639 7.21 -16.43 11.77
CA PRO A 639 5.75 -16.45 11.65
C PRO A 639 5.02 -17.35 12.67
N ASN A 640 5.62 -18.48 13.06
CA ASN A 640 4.90 -19.52 13.83
C ASN A 640 4.81 -19.26 15.34
N ASP A 641 5.73 -18.49 15.90
CA ASP A 641 5.80 -18.23 17.35
C ASP A 641 6.19 -16.80 17.72
N GLY A 642 6.39 -15.91 16.74
CA GLY A 642 6.72 -14.51 16.96
C GLY A 642 8.10 -14.27 17.56
N ALA A 643 9.00 -15.26 17.54
CA ALA A 643 10.36 -15.07 18.05
C ALA A 643 11.14 -14.09 17.17
N LEU A 644 11.87 -13.16 17.79
CA LEU A 644 12.73 -12.22 17.08
C LEU A 644 13.88 -12.96 16.40
N ILE A 645 14.18 -12.63 15.15
CA ILE A 645 15.27 -13.22 14.37
C ILE A 645 16.07 -12.11 13.69
N TRP A 646 17.39 -12.17 13.76
CA TRP A 646 18.23 -11.18 13.12
C TRP A 646 19.60 -11.71 12.66
N ALA A 647 20.17 -11.07 11.65
CA ALA A 647 21.50 -11.34 11.13
C ALA A 647 22.21 -10.04 10.75
N ALA A 648 23.51 -9.96 11.03
CA ALA A 648 24.38 -8.87 10.62
C ALA A 648 25.36 -9.35 9.54
N LEU A 649 25.35 -8.64 8.42
CA LEU A 649 26.15 -8.91 7.23
C LEU A 649 27.17 -7.78 7.07
N ARG A 650 28.44 -8.12 6.81
CA ARG A 650 29.51 -7.14 6.53
C ARG A 650 30.15 -7.45 5.19
N VAL A 651 30.40 -6.40 4.40
CA VAL A 651 31.19 -6.51 3.18
C VAL A 651 32.67 -6.52 3.58
N GLY A 652 33.37 -7.61 3.27
CA GLY A 652 34.80 -7.76 3.50
C GLY A 652 35.65 -7.05 2.45
N ASP A 653 36.94 -6.88 2.73
CA ASP A 653 37.89 -6.21 1.83
C ASP A 653 38.11 -6.95 0.50
N ASP A 654 37.79 -8.26 0.46
CA ASP A 654 37.82 -9.10 -0.73
C ASP A 654 36.53 -9.01 -1.56
N GLY A 655 35.59 -8.14 -1.16
CA GLY A 655 34.29 -7.94 -1.82
C GLY A 655 33.24 -8.99 -1.46
N ARG A 656 33.53 -9.92 -0.56
CA ARG A 656 32.58 -10.95 -0.11
C ARG A 656 31.71 -10.46 1.04
N VAL A 657 30.48 -10.96 1.11
CA VAL A 657 29.55 -10.68 2.22
C VAL A 657 29.70 -11.78 3.27
N LEU A 658 30.04 -11.38 4.49
CA LEU A 658 30.21 -12.28 5.63
C LEU A 658 29.09 -12.07 6.64
N VAL A 659 28.53 -13.17 7.14
CA VAL A 659 27.67 -13.14 8.34
C VAL A 659 28.58 -12.97 9.56
N VAL A 660 28.56 -11.79 10.18
CA VAL A 660 29.41 -11.48 11.34
C VAL A 660 28.75 -11.82 12.67
N ALA A 661 27.43 -11.72 12.73
CA ALA A 661 26.64 -12.12 13.89
C ALA A 661 25.21 -12.48 13.46
N ALA A 662 24.54 -13.29 14.27
CA ALA A 662 23.11 -13.57 14.14
C ALA A 662 22.54 -13.91 15.52
N GLY A 663 21.24 -13.71 15.70
CA GLY A 663 20.55 -13.97 16.95
C GLY A 663 19.11 -14.44 16.73
N VAL A 664 18.62 -15.19 17.71
CA VAL A 664 17.21 -15.61 17.84
C VAL A 664 16.78 -15.28 19.26
N GLY A 665 15.65 -14.59 19.38
CA GLY A 665 15.02 -14.21 20.64
C GLY A 665 14.07 -15.29 21.17
N GLU A 666 13.22 -14.87 22.10
CA GLU A 666 12.25 -15.72 22.78
C GLU A 666 10.91 -15.77 22.02
N PRO A 667 10.12 -16.83 22.17
CA PRO A 667 8.74 -16.86 21.66
C PRO A 667 7.94 -15.63 22.13
N ALA A 668 7.08 -15.11 21.25
CA ALA A 668 6.24 -13.93 21.46
C ALA A 668 6.97 -12.57 21.58
N ASP A 669 8.26 -12.47 21.24
CA ASP A 669 8.97 -11.19 21.17
C ASP A 669 8.30 -10.17 20.23
N GLN A 670 7.66 -10.63 19.14
CA GLN A 670 6.82 -9.79 18.27
C GLN A 670 5.72 -9.08 19.06
N LEU A 671 4.99 -9.81 19.90
CA LEU A 671 3.91 -9.26 20.70
C LEU A 671 4.47 -8.34 21.78
N ARG A 672 5.59 -8.70 22.42
CA ARG A 672 6.28 -7.83 23.40
C ARG A 672 6.71 -6.50 22.77
N ALA A 673 7.29 -6.53 21.57
CA ALA A 673 7.70 -5.33 20.85
C ALA A 673 6.51 -4.45 20.47
N ARG A 674 5.41 -5.05 19.97
CA ARG A 674 4.16 -4.31 19.68
C ARG A 674 3.59 -3.63 20.92
N TRP A 675 3.61 -4.29 22.08
CA TRP A 675 3.18 -3.70 23.35
C TRP A 675 4.08 -2.56 23.81
N ALA A 676 5.40 -2.69 23.65
CA ALA A 676 6.36 -1.62 23.96
C ALA A 676 6.10 -0.37 23.09
N SER A 677 5.93 -0.55 21.76
CA SER A 677 5.63 0.55 20.85
C SER A 677 4.25 1.19 21.14
N LEU A 678 3.21 0.39 21.42
CA LEU A 678 1.89 0.92 21.77
C LEU A 678 1.94 1.78 23.05
N ARG A 679 2.63 1.30 24.09
CA ARG A 679 2.81 2.06 25.33
C ARG A 679 3.55 3.38 25.10
N HIS A 680 4.60 3.36 24.27
CA HIS A 680 5.33 4.55 23.91
C HIS A 680 4.42 5.57 23.22
N ASP A 681 3.67 5.13 22.20
CA ASP A 681 2.75 6.00 21.45
C ASP A 681 1.67 6.62 22.35
N LEU A 682 1.02 5.81 23.18
CA LEU A 682 0.00 6.30 24.12
C LEU A 682 0.61 7.20 25.20
N GLY A 683 1.81 6.87 25.68
CA GLY A 683 2.56 7.69 26.63
C GLY A 683 2.85 9.09 26.07
N LEU A 684 3.31 9.17 24.82
CA LEU A 684 3.52 10.43 24.13
C LEU A 684 2.20 11.20 23.95
N GLN A 685 1.14 10.55 23.47
CA GLN A 685 -0.16 11.19 23.27
C GLN A 685 -0.75 11.77 24.57
N MET A 686 -0.62 11.05 25.69
CA MET A 686 -1.02 11.56 27.01
C MET A 686 -0.18 12.78 27.42
N ALA A 687 1.13 12.77 27.17
CA ALA A 687 2.04 13.84 27.58
C ALA A 687 1.98 15.10 26.69
N THR A 688 1.70 14.98 25.39
CA THR A 688 1.81 16.10 24.43
C THR A 688 0.52 16.88 24.19
N VAL A 689 -0.67 16.31 24.42
CA VAL A 689 -1.95 16.98 24.08
C VAL A 689 -2.54 17.69 25.32
N THR A 690 -2.07 18.91 25.58
CA THR A 690 -2.49 19.72 26.75
C THR A 690 -3.32 20.97 26.42
N GLY A 691 -3.71 21.16 25.16
CA GLY A 691 -4.57 22.28 24.74
C GLY A 691 -6.01 22.14 25.25
N ALA A 692 -6.50 23.17 25.94
CA ALA A 692 -7.91 23.35 26.20
C ALA A 692 -8.62 23.74 24.89
N GLU A 693 -9.70 23.05 24.52
CA GLU A 693 -10.68 23.65 23.62
C GLU A 693 -11.19 24.95 24.25
N GLU A 694 -11.51 25.94 23.41
CA GLU A 694 -12.18 27.15 23.84
C GLU A 694 -13.29 26.80 24.83
N PRO A 695 -13.36 27.47 26.00
CA PRO A 695 -14.45 27.23 26.90
C PRO A 695 -15.76 27.49 26.16
N ALA A 696 -16.67 26.51 26.16
CA ALA A 696 -18.07 26.77 25.86
C ALA A 696 -18.47 28.07 26.57
N ALA A 697 -19.18 28.95 25.86
CA ALA A 697 -19.39 30.37 26.20
C ALA A 697 -19.92 30.68 27.63
N ASP A 698 -20.25 29.66 28.42
CA ASP A 698 -20.73 29.73 29.80
C ASP A 698 -19.64 29.66 30.90
N ALA A 699 -18.36 29.42 30.59
CA ALA A 699 -17.31 29.25 31.63
C ALA A 699 -16.76 30.56 32.24
N ARG A 700 -17.50 31.67 32.20
CA ARG A 700 -17.07 32.94 32.85
C ARG A 700 -17.32 33.02 34.36
N THR A 701 -17.78 31.94 35.00
CA THR A 701 -18.33 32.03 36.37
C THR A 701 -17.56 31.26 37.46
N TYR A 702 -16.48 30.52 37.15
CA TYR A 702 -15.66 29.86 38.18
C TYR A 702 -14.16 29.79 37.81
N PRO A 703 -13.28 30.58 38.45
CA PRO A 703 -11.84 30.43 38.32
C PRO A 703 -11.32 29.44 39.38
N SER A 704 -11.34 28.13 39.11
CA SER A 704 -10.55 27.14 39.89
C SER A 704 -10.52 25.70 39.36
N VAL A 705 -11.17 25.37 38.24
CA VAL A 705 -11.11 24.00 37.69
C VAL A 705 -10.26 24.02 36.43
N ARG A 706 -9.09 23.35 36.47
CA ARG A 706 -8.25 23.10 35.29
C ARG A 706 -9.13 22.41 34.24
N ALA A 707 -9.21 22.97 33.04
CA ALA A 707 -9.89 22.32 31.92
C ALA A 707 -9.19 20.96 31.67
N GLU A 708 -9.97 19.89 31.62
CA GLU A 708 -9.47 18.53 31.38
C GLU A 708 -8.89 18.44 29.96
N SER A 709 -7.62 18.08 29.84
CA SER A 709 -6.96 17.93 28.53
C SER A 709 -7.41 16.64 27.82
N GLN A 710 -7.17 16.53 26.51
CA GLN A 710 -7.44 15.27 25.79
C GLN A 710 -6.58 14.11 26.31
N GLY A 711 -5.35 14.40 26.78
CA GLY A 711 -4.50 13.42 27.46
C GLY A 711 -5.12 12.90 28.78
N ASP A 712 -5.69 13.81 29.58
CA ASP A 712 -6.39 13.43 30.82
C ASP A 712 -7.61 12.54 30.55
N ARG A 713 -8.41 12.90 29.52
CA ARG A 713 -9.57 12.09 29.09
C ARG A 713 -9.15 10.71 28.59
N LEU A 714 -8.08 10.64 27.78
CA LEU A 714 -7.53 9.36 27.31
C LEU A 714 -7.12 8.49 28.50
N ALA A 715 -6.36 9.04 29.46
CA ALA A 715 -5.93 8.31 30.64
C ALA A 715 -7.12 7.80 31.47
N ALA A 716 -8.16 8.63 31.67
CA ALA A 716 -9.36 8.24 32.41
C ALA A 716 -10.11 7.08 31.75
N VAL A 717 -10.35 7.16 30.43
CA VAL A 717 -11.03 6.09 29.67
C VAL A 717 -10.18 4.81 29.67
N LEU A 718 -8.87 4.92 29.48
CA LEU A 718 -7.96 3.77 29.57
C LEU A 718 -8.02 3.10 30.94
N ILE A 719 -8.00 3.86 32.04
CA ILE A 719 -8.07 3.30 33.39
C ILE A 719 -9.37 2.50 33.59
N GLU A 720 -10.50 3.06 33.18
CA GLU A 720 -11.80 2.41 33.30
C GLU A 720 -11.86 1.12 32.47
N THR A 721 -11.57 1.22 31.16
CA THR A 721 -11.65 0.09 30.23
C THR A 721 -10.66 -1.01 30.59
N LEU A 722 -9.39 -0.68 30.84
CA LEU A 722 -8.36 -1.69 31.12
C LEU A 722 -8.58 -2.39 32.45
N THR A 723 -9.18 -1.71 33.45
CA THR A 723 -9.58 -2.36 34.70
C THR A 723 -10.65 -3.42 34.46
N ALA A 724 -11.65 -3.11 33.63
CA ALA A 724 -12.72 -4.05 33.29
C ALA A 724 -12.20 -5.23 32.44
N VAL A 725 -11.35 -4.96 31.44
CA VAL A 725 -10.72 -6.00 30.61
C VAL A 725 -9.83 -6.92 31.44
N THR A 726 -9.03 -6.36 32.35
CA THR A 726 -8.16 -7.17 33.24
C THR A 726 -9.01 -8.07 34.15
N ALA A 727 -10.11 -7.55 34.71
CA ALA A 727 -11.02 -8.36 35.52
C ALA A 727 -11.66 -9.51 34.73
N ALA A 728 -12.05 -9.25 33.46
CA ALA A 728 -12.58 -10.29 32.58
C ALA A 728 -11.54 -11.38 32.26
N LEU A 729 -10.27 -11.00 32.02
CA LEU A 729 -9.18 -11.96 31.81
C LEU A 729 -8.89 -12.81 33.05
N ASP A 730 -9.01 -12.24 34.25
CA ASP A 730 -8.84 -12.96 35.52
C ASP A 730 -9.89 -14.06 35.68
N GLU A 731 -11.16 -13.74 35.35
CA GLU A 731 -12.26 -14.70 35.40
C GLU A 731 -12.07 -15.88 34.42
N VAL A 732 -11.46 -15.64 33.26
CA VAL A 732 -11.13 -16.70 32.28
C VAL A 732 -10.05 -17.66 32.78
N ILE A 733 -9.02 -17.12 33.44
CA ILE A 733 -7.94 -17.93 34.03
C ILE A 733 -8.51 -18.85 35.13
N ASP A 734 -9.54 -18.40 35.85
CA ASP A 734 -10.14 -19.13 36.97
C ASP A 734 -11.23 -20.14 36.56
N ILE A 735 -12.05 -19.84 35.54
CA ILE A 735 -13.22 -20.66 35.14
C ILE A 735 -12.90 -21.65 34.00
N GLY A 736 -11.86 -21.39 33.20
CA GLY A 736 -11.42 -22.22 32.08
C GLY A 736 -11.99 -21.82 30.71
N TRP A 737 -11.33 -22.28 29.65
CA TRP A 737 -11.40 -21.77 28.27
C TRP A 737 -12.68 -22.13 27.46
N GLY A 738 -13.78 -22.52 28.11
CA GLY A 738 -14.85 -23.29 27.48
C GLY A 738 -15.98 -22.53 26.77
N SER A 739 -16.28 -21.27 27.10
CA SER A 739 -17.56 -20.65 26.69
C SER A 739 -17.50 -19.58 25.60
N GLY A 740 -16.34 -19.05 25.21
CA GLY A 740 -16.23 -17.95 24.22
C GLY A 740 -16.86 -16.61 24.64
N GLU A 741 -17.80 -16.61 25.60
CA GLU A 741 -18.51 -15.44 26.15
C GLU A 741 -17.58 -14.33 26.69
N TRP A 742 -16.37 -14.70 27.11
CA TRP A 742 -15.38 -13.75 27.61
C TRP A 742 -14.76 -12.89 26.49
N LEU A 743 -14.64 -13.42 25.26
CA LEU A 743 -14.17 -12.63 24.11
C LEU A 743 -15.18 -11.54 23.77
N GLU A 744 -16.47 -11.88 23.79
CA GLU A 744 -17.55 -10.89 23.63
C GLU A 744 -17.56 -9.86 24.76
N SER A 745 -17.28 -10.29 26.00
CA SER A 745 -17.15 -9.39 27.15
C SER A 745 -16.00 -8.41 26.97
N ILE A 746 -14.81 -8.88 26.59
CA ILE A 746 -13.63 -8.04 26.30
C ILE A 746 -13.92 -7.10 25.12
N ALA A 747 -14.45 -7.61 24.01
CA ALA A 747 -14.79 -6.81 22.84
C ALA A 747 -15.76 -5.67 23.20
N ARG A 748 -16.75 -5.94 24.06
CA ARG A 748 -17.69 -4.92 24.55
C ARG A 748 -17.01 -3.84 25.40
N GLN A 749 -16.05 -4.22 26.23
CA GLN A 749 -15.28 -3.25 27.02
C GLN A 749 -14.37 -2.41 26.12
N LEU A 750 -13.71 -3.02 25.13
CA LEU A 750 -12.85 -2.33 24.17
C LEU A 750 -13.65 -1.38 23.27
N ALA A 751 -14.88 -1.71 22.91
CA ALA A 751 -15.77 -0.83 22.16
C ALA A 751 -16.02 0.52 22.86
N ALA A 752 -15.87 0.59 24.20
CA ALA A 752 -15.95 1.85 24.93
C ALA A 752 -14.86 2.86 24.52
N LEU A 753 -13.70 2.39 24.03
CA LEU A 753 -12.63 3.25 23.53
C LEU A 753 -13.00 3.94 22.20
N GLY A 754 -13.92 3.35 21.43
CA GLY A 754 -14.49 3.93 20.21
C GLY A 754 -15.70 4.84 20.43
N SER A 755 -16.17 5.01 21.67
CA SER A 755 -17.42 5.73 21.98
C SER A 755 -17.32 7.27 21.91
N GLY A 756 -16.21 7.83 21.44
CA GLY A 756 -15.96 9.28 21.39
C GLY A 756 -15.64 9.93 22.74
N ARG A 757 -15.55 9.16 23.84
CA ARG A 757 -15.17 9.67 25.18
C ARG A 757 -13.75 10.25 25.23
N SER A 758 -12.88 9.81 24.32
CA SER A 758 -11.59 10.42 24.02
C SER A 758 -11.45 10.47 22.51
N SER A 759 -11.19 11.65 21.95
CA SER A 759 -10.94 11.78 20.52
C SER A 759 -9.68 10.99 20.13
N ILE A 760 -8.66 10.95 20.99
CA ILE A 760 -7.43 10.21 20.74
C ILE A 760 -7.71 8.69 20.64
N ALA A 761 -8.49 8.14 21.58
CA ALA A 761 -8.84 6.71 21.55
C ALA A 761 -9.72 6.34 20.35
N SER A 762 -10.65 7.23 19.98
CA SER A 762 -11.59 7.03 18.88
C SER A 762 -10.90 7.14 17.51
N HIS A 763 -10.16 8.23 17.25
CA HIS A 763 -9.45 8.42 15.97
C HIS A 763 -8.28 7.46 15.80
N GLY A 764 -7.70 6.97 16.90
CA GLY A 764 -6.61 5.99 16.87
C GLY A 764 -7.07 4.53 16.86
N HIS A 765 -8.38 4.28 16.68
CA HIS A 765 -9.02 2.96 16.70
C HIS A 765 -8.50 2.06 17.83
N LEU A 766 -8.33 2.63 19.03
CA LEU A 766 -7.57 1.98 20.09
C LEU A 766 -8.24 0.70 20.58
N GLY A 767 -9.58 0.65 20.54
CA GLY A 767 -10.35 -0.55 20.85
C GLY A 767 -10.02 -1.70 19.89
N ASP A 768 -10.00 -1.42 18.59
CA ASP A 768 -9.72 -2.41 17.54
C ASP A 768 -8.27 -2.89 17.62
N ARG A 769 -7.32 -1.96 17.78
CA ARG A 769 -5.88 -2.29 17.95
C ARG A 769 -5.63 -3.18 19.17
N LEU A 770 -6.27 -2.87 20.30
CA LEU A 770 -6.18 -3.72 21.48
C LEU A 770 -6.89 -5.06 21.27
N GLY A 771 -8.00 -5.07 20.52
CA GLY A 771 -8.70 -6.29 20.13
C GLY A 771 -7.81 -7.23 19.32
N GLU A 772 -7.12 -6.70 18.30
CA GLU A 772 -6.14 -7.44 17.50
C GLU A 772 -4.99 -8.01 18.34
N MET A 773 -4.45 -7.21 19.27
CA MET A 773 -3.36 -7.66 20.15
C MET A 773 -3.80 -8.71 21.19
N LEU A 774 -5.10 -8.77 21.49
CA LEU A 774 -5.70 -9.75 22.39
C LEU A 774 -6.31 -10.96 21.67
N ALA A 775 -6.33 -10.94 20.32
CA ALA A 775 -6.82 -12.06 19.52
C ALA A 775 -5.96 -13.31 19.79
N LEU A 776 -6.62 -14.39 20.21
CA LEU A 776 -5.93 -15.66 20.45
C LEU A 776 -5.78 -16.46 19.15
N PRO A 777 -4.67 -17.22 18.99
CA PRO A 777 -4.54 -18.14 17.87
C PRO A 777 -5.69 -19.16 17.85
N PRO A 778 -6.21 -19.55 16.67
CA PRO A 778 -7.34 -20.49 16.53
C PRO A 778 -7.08 -21.86 17.19
N ASN A 779 -8.15 -22.58 17.55
CA ASN A 779 -8.06 -23.77 18.41
C ASN A 779 -7.85 -25.03 17.57
N SER A 780 -6.60 -25.47 17.37
CA SER A 780 -6.31 -26.65 16.55
C SER A 780 -5.71 -27.85 17.33
N GLY A 781 -5.46 -27.74 18.64
CA GLY A 781 -5.01 -28.88 19.44
C GLY A 781 -4.40 -28.56 20.81
N VAL A 782 -3.76 -29.57 21.42
CA VAL A 782 -3.19 -29.51 22.78
C VAL A 782 -1.95 -28.60 22.85
N ALA A 783 -1.13 -28.58 21.81
CA ALA A 783 0.03 -27.67 21.73
C ALA A 783 -0.40 -26.18 21.63
N ASP A 784 -1.61 -25.92 21.14
CA ASP A 784 -2.16 -24.57 21.04
C ASP A 784 -2.70 -24.06 22.37
N GLN A 785 -3.06 -24.95 23.30
CA GLN A 785 -3.54 -24.57 24.62
C GLN A 785 -2.43 -23.92 25.47
N GLU A 786 -1.23 -24.50 25.51
CA GLU A 786 -0.09 -23.93 26.26
C GLU A 786 0.37 -22.59 25.68
N LYS A 787 0.34 -22.45 24.34
CA LYS A 787 0.59 -21.18 23.64
C LYS A 787 -0.44 -20.12 24.02
N ARG A 788 -1.74 -20.47 24.01
CA ARG A 788 -2.83 -19.55 24.41
C ARG A 788 -2.72 -19.09 25.86
N GLU A 789 -2.45 -20.01 26.77
CA GLU A 789 -2.24 -19.67 28.19
C GLU A 789 -1.06 -18.69 28.36
N SER A 790 0.02 -18.90 27.61
CA SER A 790 1.18 -18.01 27.61
C SER A 790 0.85 -16.63 27.02
N SER A 791 0.13 -16.57 25.89
CA SER A 791 -0.32 -15.33 25.26
C SER A 791 -1.25 -14.51 26.17
N VAL A 792 -2.19 -15.15 26.88
CA VAL A 792 -3.08 -14.45 27.83
C VAL A 792 -2.31 -13.93 29.04
N ARG A 793 -1.37 -14.70 29.59
CA ARG A 793 -0.51 -14.22 30.69
C ARG A 793 0.30 -13.00 30.27
N LEU A 794 0.85 -13.03 29.06
CA LEU A 794 1.58 -11.88 28.50
C LEU A 794 0.63 -10.69 28.31
N ALA A 795 -0.52 -10.87 27.66
CA ALA A 795 -1.52 -9.82 27.50
C ALA A 795 -1.93 -9.18 28.84
N ARG A 796 -2.21 -9.99 29.86
CA ARG A 796 -2.52 -9.51 31.22
C ARG A 796 -1.38 -8.67 31.82
N LEU A 797 -0.13 -9.12 31.68
CA LEU A 797 1.04 -8.39 32.15
C LEU A 797 1.15 -7.02 31.45
N GLU A 798 1.02 -7.01 30.13
CA GLU A 798 1.19 -5.79 29.31
C GLU A 798 0.04 -4.79 29.48
N LEU A 799 -1.21 -5.28 29.63
CA LEU A 799 -2.37 -4.46 30.01
C LEU A 799 -2.16 -3.83 31.39
N GLY A 800 -1.63 -4.59 32.36
CA GLY A 800 -1.28 -4.07 33.69
C GLY A 800 -0.21 -2.97 33.64
N ARG A 801 0.80 -3.12 32.78
CA ARG A 801 1.82 -2.07 32.55
C ARG A 801 1.21 -0.81 31.93
N LEU A 802 0.31 -0.96 30.95
CA LEU A 802 -0.37 0.16 30.32
C LEU A 802 -1.30 0.89 31.31
N LEU A 803 -2.06 0.15 32.11
CA LEU A 803 -2.89 0.69 33.19
C LEU A 803 -2.04 1.49 34.20
N ALA A 804 -0.90 0.94 34.61
CA ALA A 804 0.02 1.63 35.50
C ALA A 804 0.58 2.93 34.89
N ALA A 805 0.83 2.96 33.58
CA ALA A 805 1.26 4.17 32.87
C ALA A 805 0.18 5.25 32.89
N ALA A 806 -1.08 4.92 32.55
CA ALA A 806 -2.20 5.85 32.60
C ALA A 806 -2.45 6.39 34.02
N GLN A 807 -2.37 5.53 35.04
CA GLN A 807 -2.49 5.97 36.45
C GLN A 807 -1.34 6.87 36.90
N ARG A 808 -0.11 6.66 36.40
CA ARG A 808 1.03 7.54 36.69
C ARG A 808 0.82 8.93 36.11
N HIS A 809 0.37 9.02 34.85
CA HIS A 809 0.04 10.27 34.21
C HIS A 809 -1.03 11.04 35.01
N GLN A 810 -2.14 10.38 35.38
CA GLN A 810 -3.21 10.99 36.17
C GLN A 810 -2.71 11.53 37.53
N ARG A 811 -1.82 10.80 38.23
CA ARG A 811 -1.22 11.26 39.50
C ARG A 811 -0.29 12.47 39.31
N ARG A 812 0.46 12.53 38.22
CA ARG A 812 1.39 13.62 37.90
C ARG A 812 0.66 14.88 37.42
N ALA A 813 -0.41 14.73 36.65
CA ALA A 813 -1.29 15.82 36.25
C ALA A 813 -1.85 16.55 37.49
N ALA A 814 -2.09 15.84 38.59
CA ALA A 814 -2.49 16.41 39.88
C ALA A 814 -1.35 17.10 40.67
N GLY A 815 -0.07 16.92 40.28
CA GLY A 815 1.12 17.22 41.09
C GLY A 815 2.06 18.33 40.59
N HIS A 816 1.76 19.07 39.51
CA HIS A 816 2.66 20.08 38.90
C HIS A 816 4.03 19.52 38.45
N GLY A 817 4.08 18.32 37.87
CA GLY A 817 5.31 17.81 37.23
C GLY A 817 5.62 18.52 35.90
N ASP A 818 6.89 18.63 35.53
CA ASP A 818 7.33 19.13 34.22
C ASP A 818 6.96 18.11 33.13
N LEU A 819 6.13 18.53 32.18
CA LEU A 819 5.59 17.69 31.10
C LEU A 819 6.69 17.22 30.13
N LEU A 820 7.76 17.99 29.98
CA LEU A 820 8.80 17.71 29.01
C LEU A 820 9.77 16.61 29.46
N ASP A 821 10.01 16.51 30.78
CA ASP A 821 10.77 15.40 31.38
C ASP A 821 10.05 14.04 31.21
N GLU A 822 8.70 14.06 31.18
CA GLU A 822 7.89 12.85 31.03
C GLU A 822 8.01 12.23 29.63
N VAL A 823 7.99 13.04 28.57
CA VAL A 823 8.15 12.58 27.17
C VAL A 823 9.49 11.87 27.00
N ASP A 824 10.56 12.47 27.54
CA ASP A 824 11.91 11.94 27.47
C ASP A 824 12.10 10.66 28.31
N GLU A 825 11.45 10.58 29.48
CA GLU A 825 11.40 9.36 30.31
C GLU A 825 10.70 8.22 29.56
N MET A 826 9.60 8.50 28.84
CA MET A 826 8.89 7.51 28.04
C MET A 826 9.75 6.98 26.90
N THR A 827 10.46 7.85 26.16
CA THR A 827 11.36 7.42 25.09
C THR A 827 12.52 6.58 25.63
N ARG A 828 13.14 6.96 26.76
CA ARG A 828 14.21 6.15 27.39
C ARG A 828 13.70 4.79 27.87
N GLY A 829 12.51 4.75 28.47
CA GLY A 829 11.87 3.52 28.91
C GLY A 829 11.59 2.56 27.75
N TYR A 830 11.05 3.09 26.65
CA TYR A 830 10.82 2.33 25.42
C TYR A 830 12.13 1.76 24.84
N LEU A 831 13.17 2.59 24.74
CA LEU A 831 14.49 2.17 24.26
C LEU A 831 15.11 1.06 25.12
N ALA A 832 15.00 1.16 26.44
CA ALA A 832 15.50 0.12 27.36
C ALA A 832 14.72 -1.20 27.20
N GLU A 833 13.40 -1.13 27.10
CA GLU A 833 12.56 -2.32 26.88
C GLU A 833 12.86 -3.00 25.53
N MET A 834 13.05 -2.21 24.47
CA MET A 834 13.44 -2.74 23.16
C MET A 834 14.85 -3.37 23.19
N ALA A 835 15.75 -2.89 24.04
CA ALA A 835 17.08 -3.48 24.19
C ALA A 835 17.05 -4.83 24.94
N GLU A 836 16.09 -5.03 25.84
CA GLU A 836 15.83 -6.33 26.47
C GLU A 836 15.25 -7.34 25.48
N ILE A 837 14.38 -6.90 24.56
CA ILE A 837 13.75 -7.76 23.55
C ILE A 837 14.74 -8.10 22.43
N TRP A 838 15.54 -7.12 21.99
CA TRP A 838 16.44 -7.27 20.84
C TRP A 838 17.91 -7.08 21.23
N PRO A 839 18.54 -7.99 21.98
CA PRO A 839 19.92 -7.78 22.44
C PRO A 839 20.93 -7.83 21.29
N LEU A 840 21.63 -6.71 21.07
CA LEU A 840 22.67 -6.57 20.03
C LEU A 840 24.10 -6.83 20.51
N GLY A 841 24.30 -7.33 21.74
CA GLY A 841 25.63 -7.52 22.35
C GLY A 841 26.61 -8.38 21.52
N ALA A 842 26.11 -9.28 20.66
CA ALA A 842 26.95 -10.04 19.74
C ALA A 842 27.70 -9.16 18.71
N LEU A 843 27.32 -7.89 18.54
CA LEU A 843 27.99 -6.92 17.67
C LEU A 843 29.14 -6.16 18.34
N SER A 844 29.39 -6.33 19.64
CA SER A 844 30.32 -5.47 20.41
C SER A 844 31.74 -5.42 19.83
N ASN A 845 32.23 -6.54 19.29
CA ASN A 845 33.56 -6.61 18.66
C ASN A 845 33.58 -6.23 17.18
N HIS A 846 32.44 -5.79 16.63
CA HIS A 846 32.25 -5.51 15.21
C HIS A 846 31.79 -4.07 14.94
N LEU A 847 31.69 -3.21 15.96
CA LEU A 847 31.31 -1.80 15.79
C LEU A 847 32.52 -0.90 16.08
N ASP A 848 32.75 0.06 15.19
CA ASP A 848 33.76 1.10 15.34
C ASP A 848 33.30 2.41 14.70
N ARG A 849 34.06 3.50 14.92
CA ARG A 849 33.74 4.85 14.43
C ARG A 849 33.81 5.00 12.90
N ASP A 850 34.26 3.99 12.17
CA ASP A 850 34.33 3.99 10.71
C ASP A 850 33.21 3.15 10.07
N THR A 851 32.47 2.39 10.88
CA THR A 851 31.37 1.52 10.45
C THR A 851 30.13 2.32 10.11
N ASP A 852 29.53 2.10 8.93
CA ASP A 852 28.17 2.56 8.61
C ASP A 852 27.16 1.45 8.88
N LEU A 853 26.14 1.73 9.69
CA LEU A 853 25.08 0.77 10.00
C LEU A 853 23.84 1.02 9.14
N VAL A 854 23.39 -0.04 8.48
CA VAL A 854 22.14 -0.07 7.72
C VAL A 854 21.21 -1.07 8.36
N PHE A 855 20.02 -0.65 8.75
CA PHE A 855 19.01 -1.51 9.34
C PHE A 855 17.90 -1.80 8.34
N GLN A 856 17.52 -3.07 8.19
CA GLN A 856 16.28 -3.48 7.56
C GLN A 856 15.44 -4.19 8.62
N LEU A 857 14.30 -3.58 8.95
CA LEU A 857 13.49 -3.94 10.11
C LEU A 857 12.12 -4.43 9.66
N GLU A 858 11.40 -5.10 10.55
CA GLU A 858 10.03 -5.54 10.30
C GLU A 858 9.12 -5.28 11.49
N ASP A 859 7.81 -5.17 11.21
CA ASP A 859 6.75 -5.05 12.21
C ASP A 859 7.08 -3.95 13.24
N ALA A 860 6.92 -4.20 14.54
CA ALA A 860 7.18 -3.23 15.60
C ALA A 860 8.63 -2.71 15.64
N LEU A 861 9.62 -3.45 15.09
CA LEU A 861 11.01 -2.95 15.01
C LEU A 861 11.10 -1.73 14.12
N GLN A 862 10.20 -1.60 13.15
CA GLN A 862 10.13 -0.43 12.29
C GLN A 862 9.86 0.85 13.08
N GLN A 863 9.43 0.81 14.35
CA GLN A 863 9.21 1.99 15.21
C GLN A 863 10.40 2.32 16.09
N VAL A 864 11.46 1.53 16.07
CA VAL A 864 12.64 1.73 16.93
C VAL A 864 13.52 2.83 16.33
N PRO A 865 13.90 3.88 17.10
CA PRO A 865 14.88 4.86 16.68
C PRO A 865 16.29 4.26 16.79
N VAL A 866 16.70 3.50 15.78
CA VAL A 866 17.95 2.71 15.78
C VAL A 866 19.19 3.54 16.08
N ALA A 867 19.22 4.82 15.72
CA ALA A 867 20.33 5.70 16.09
C ALA A 867 20.51 5.84 17.61
N HIS A 868 19.40 5.90 18.34
CA HIS A 868 19.37 6.07 19.80
C HIS A 868 19.21 4.76 20.55
N TYR A 869 19.16 3.63 19.85
CA TYR A 869 19.10 2.31 20.47
C TYR A 869 20.27 2.14 21.47
N PRO A 870 20.01 1.75 22.73
CA PRO A 870 21.02 1.68 23.76
C PRO A 870 21.81 0.38 23.64
N PHE A 871 23.11 0.51 23.39
CA PHE A 871 24.06 -0.59 23.35
C PHE A 871 24.62 -0.92 24.75
N GLU A 872 25.65 -1.76 24.84
CA GLU A 872 26.29 -2.14 26.10
C GLU A 872 26.60 -0.92 26.99
N GLY A 873 26.18 -0.99 28.27
CA GLY A 873 26.33 0.10 29.23
C GLY A 873 25.41 1.32 28.99
N GLY A 874 24.42 1.23 28.10
CA GLY A 874 23.46 2.30 27.81
C GLY A 874 23.95 3.33 26.78
N THR A 875 25.07 3.06 26.11
CA THR A 875 25.65 3.99 25.11
C THR A 875 24.82 3.96 23.82
N PRO A 876 24.34 5.10 23.29
CA PRO A 876 23.51 5.10 22.09
C PRO A 876 24.33 4.75 20.83
N LEU A 877 23.75 3.97 19.91
CA LEU A 877 24.46 3.47 18.72
C LEU A 877 25.10 4.58 17.87
N TYR A 878 24.44 5.73 17.70
CA TYR A 878 24.97 6.86 16.91
C TYR A 878 26.35 7.34 17.36
N SER A 879 26.72 7.11 18.63
CA SER A 879 28.01 7.50 19.22
C SER A 879 29.13 6.48 19.01
N LEU A 880 28.78 5.25 18.63
CA LEU A 880 29.72 4.14 18.42
C LEU A 880 30.12 3.99 16.96
N VAL A 881 29.33 4.53 16.03
CA VAL A 881 29.46 4.29 14.59
C VAL A 881 29.54 5.58 13.80
N ARG A 882 29.97 5.47 12.53
CA ARG A 882 30.08 6.60 11.61
C ARG A 882 28.71 7.17 11.26
N SER A 883 27.76 6.29 10.90
CA SER A 883 26.39 6.66 10.57
C SER A 883 25.40 5.52 10.79
N THR A 884 24.11 5.87 10.90
CA THR A 884 22.99 4.91 10.95
C THR A 884 21.92 5.31 9.94
N ARG A 885 21.29 4.32 9.30
CA ARG A 885 20.09 4.55 8.47
C ARG A 885 19.18 3.32 8.41
N ILE A 886 17.97 3.53 7.91
CA ILE A 886 16.97 2.49 7.67
C ILE A 886 16.80 2.28 6.17
N SER A 887 16.95 1.02 5.76
CA SER A 887 16.65 0.54 4.43
C SER A 887 15.24 -0.04 4.42
N LEU A 888 14.37 0.51 3.57
CA LEU A 888 13.01 -0.03 3.37
C LEU A 888 13.06 -1.45 2.78
N SER A 889 13.96 -1.68 1.82
CA SER A 889 14.31 -3.00 1.33
C SER A 889 15.68 -2.98 0.67
N VAL A 890 16.33 -4.15 0.55
CA VAL A 890 17.59 -4.29 -0.19
C VAL A 890 17.42 -3.84 -1.65
N LEU A 891 16.28 -4.12 -2.28
CA LEU A 891 16.00 -3.65 -3.64
C LEU A 891 16.02 -2.13 -3.72
N VAL A 892 15.25 -1.46 -2.84
CA VAL A 892 15.17 0.01 -2.84
C VAL A 892 16.58 0.57 -2.72
N THR A 893 17.40 0.01 -1.83
CA THR A 893 18.82 0.40 -1.72
C THR A 893 19.59 0.17 -3.02
N ILE A 894 19.47 -0.99 -3.69
CA ILE A 894 20.15 -1.29 -4.97
C ILE A 894 19.70 -0.31 -6.06
N MET A 895 18.39 -0.12 -6.22
CA MET A 895 17.79 0.73 -7.25
C MET A 895 18.12 2.19 -7.03
N GLN A 896 17.99 2.67 -5.78
CA GLN A 896 18.36 4.03 -5.43
C GLN A 896 19.87 4.23 -5.64
N SER A 897 20.73 3.24 -5.33
CA SER A 897 22.19 3.35 -5.56
C SER A 897 22.53 3.54 -7.04
N ARG A 898 21.83 2.85 -7.93
CA ARG A 898 21.96 3.05 -9.38
C ARG A 898 21.37 4.39 -9.83
N ALA A 899 20.22 4.78 -9.27
CA ALA A 899 19.59 6.06 -9.53
C ALA A 899 20.49 7.24 -9.09
N GLU A 900 21.21 7.13 -7.97
CA GLU A 900 22.17 8.13 -7.49
C GLU A 900 23.25 8.39 -8.54
N ARG A 901 23.82 7.34 -9.15
CA ARG A 901 24.83 7.49 -10.22
C ARG A 901 24.30 8.20 -11.46
N ARG A 902 22.98 8.20 -11.69
CA ARG A 902 22.34 8.73 -12.91
C ARG A 902 21.66 10.08 -12.73
N PHE A 903 21.05 10.32 -11.57
CA PHE A 903 20.16 11.47 -11.32
C PHE A 903 20.66 12.38 -10.19
N ALA A 904 21.79 12.07 -9.54
CA ALA A 904 22.42 13.01 -8.64
C ALA A 904 22.69 14.34 -9.35
N THR A 905 22.46 15.42 -8.63
CA THR A 905 22.64 16.77 -9.14
C THR A 905 23.63 17.53 -8.28
N ASP A 906 24.52 18.27 -8.93
CA ASP A 906 25.41 19.23 -8.27
C ASP A 906 24.79 20.63 -8.24
N ALA A 907 23.53 20.78 -8.68
CA ALA A 907 22.83 22.05 -8.67
C ALA A 907 22.76 22.61 -7.24
N ARG A 908 23.30 23.81 -7.03
CA ARG A 908 23.31 24.52 -5.75
C ARG A 908 21.94 25.18 -5.48
N ARG A 909 20.89 24.36 -5.37
CA ARG A 909 19.52 24.82 -5.09
C ARG A 909 18.97 24.09 -3.87
N VAL A 910 18.35 24.83 -2.96
CA VAL A 910 17.55 24.29 -1.85
C VAL A 910 16.12 24.82 -1.97
N LEU A 911 15.15 24.01 -1.58
CA LEU A 911 13.73 24.38 -1.57
C LEU A 911 13.16 24.19 -0.16
N ALA A 912 12.47 25.21 0.36
CA ALA A 912 11.63 25.10 1.54
C ALA A 912 10.18 25.39 1.17
N LEU A 913 9.27 24.48 1.53
CA LEU A 913 7.85 24.59 1.31
C LEU A 913 7.10 24.40 2.63
N SER A 914 6.19 25.31 2.98
CA SER A 914 5.35 25.15 4.16
C SER A 914 3.91 25.60 4.00
N HIS A 915 3.01 25.02 4.80
CA HIS A 915 1.63 25.48 4.90
C HIS A 915 1.06 25.23 6.30
N PHE A 916 0.45 26.27 6.87
CA PHE A 916 -0.27 26.26 8.14
C PHE A 916 -1.45 27.25 8.04
N GLY A 917 -2.56 26.99 8.72
CA GLY A 917 -3.73 27.89 8.67
C GLY A 917 -3.52 29.20 9.46
N ASP A 918 -4.32 30.21 9.16
CA ASP A 918 -4.19 31.60 9.69
C ASP A 918 -4.22 31.73 11.23
N HIS A 919 -4.64 30.69 11.95
CA HIS A 919 -4.74 30.66 13.42
C HIS A 919 -3.81 29.66 14.09
N ASP A 920 -2.91 29.05 13.33
CA ASP A 920 -2.01 28.03 13.82
C ASP A 920 -0.70 28.62 14.34
N GLN A 921 -0.43 28.42 15.63
CA GLN A 921 0.82 28.83 16.26
C GLN A 921 2.05 28.19 15.60
N SER A 922 1.90 26.99 15.01
CA SER A 922 2.96 26.29 14.26
C SER A 922 3.37 27.06 13.00
N GLY A 923 2.45 27.83 12.41
CA GLY A 923 2.72 28.69 11.26
C GLY A 923 3.72 29.81 11.57
N GLN A 924 3.72 30.32 12.80
CA GLN A 924 4.75 31.28 13.25
C GLN A 924 6.12 30.61 13.29
N ILE A 925 6.19 29.37 13.79
CA ILE A 925 7.45 28.61 13.86
C ILE A 925 7.98 28.27 12.45
N ALA A 926 7.09 28.06 11.46
CA ALA A 926 7.48 27.82 10.06
C ALA A 926 8.30 28.98 9.44
N ARG A 927 8.17 30.21 9.95
CA ARG A 927 9.00 31.35 9.52
C ARG A 927 10.49 31.09 9.77
N LEU A 928 10.82 30.38 10.86
CA LEU A 928 12.20 29.97 11.17
C LEU A 928 12.75 29.03 10.11
N LEU A 929 11.93 28.12 9.57
CA LEU A 929 12.34 27.20 8.50
C LEU A 929 12.88 27.98 7.29
N HIS A 930 12.10 28.95 6.81
CA HIS A 930 12.45 29.76 5.64
C HIS A 930 13.63 30.69 5.92
N TYR A 931 13.67 31.32 7.10
CA TYR A 931 14.79 32.15 7.51
C TYR A 931 16.11 31.36 7.52
N GLY A 932 16.11 30.16 8.12
CA GLY A 932 17.30 29.31 8.20
C GLY A 932 17.82 28.87 6.84
N HIS A 933 16.95 28.48 5.90
CA HIS A 933 17.38 28.12 4.53
C HIS A 933 17.99 29.32 3.78
N ARG A 934 17.38 30.51 3.91
CA ARG A 934 17.92 31.74 3.32
C ARG A 934 19.24 32.17 3.98
N TRP A 935 19.36 32.00 5.29
CA TRP A 935 20.61 32.25 6.00
C TRP A 935 21.72 31.32 5.51
N LEU A 936 21.46 30.02 5.39
CA LEU A 936 22.41 29.04 4.86
C LEU A 936 22.84 29.37 3.42
N ALA A 937 21.89 29.82 2.59
CA ALA A 937 22.19 30.30 1.24
C ALA A 937 23.16 31.49 1.22
N ARG A 938 22.96 32.48 2.12
CA ARG A 938 23.84 33.65 2.26
C ARG A 938 25.22 33.32 2.79
N GLN A 939 25.34 32.34 3.69
CA GLN A 939 26.63 31.92 4.26
C GLN A 939 27.42 30.98 3.35
N SER A 940 26.86 30.55 2.23
CA SER A 940 27.57 29.70 1.27
C SER A 940 28.85 30.41 0.80
N PRO A 941 30.03 29.76 0.82
CA PRO A 941 31.33 30.40 0.55
C PRO A 941 31.39 31.23 -0.74
N ASP A 942 30.63 30.83 -1.76
CA ASP A 942 30.60 31.46 -3.08
C ASP A 942 29.29 32.24 -3.36
N HIS A 943 28.35 32.30 -2.42
CA HIS A 943 26.99 32.85 -2.59
C HIS A 943 26.21 32.24 -3.78
N GLN A 944 26.56 31.03 -4.21
CA GLN A 944 25.94 30.35 -5.36
C GLN A 944 24.75 29.47 -4.98
N LEU A 945 24.40 29.36 -3.69
CA LEU A 945 23.27 28.56 -3.23
C LEU A 945 21.97 29.35 -3.37
N THR A 946 21.10 28.95 -4.28
CA THR A 946 19.76 29.52 -4.44
C THR A 946 18.80 28.91 -3.43
N SER A 947 18.08 29.73 -2.65
CA SER A 947 17.06 29.27 -1.71
C SER A 947 15.67 29.59 -2.22
N LEU A 948 15.01 28.62 -2.85
CA LEU A 948 13.62 28.76 -3.27
C LEU A 948 12.66 28.53 -2.10
N ASN A 949 11.63 29.35 -2.01
CA ASN A 949 10.67 29.33 -0.91
C ASN A 949 9.22 29.42 -1.44
N ALA A 950 8.33 28.69 -0.77
CA ALA A 950 6.87 28.81 -0.93
C ALA A 950 6.20 28.61 0.43
N ALA A 951 5.33 29.53 0.82
CA ALA A 951 4.58 29.50 2.08
C ALA A 951 3.22 30.19 1.89
N GLU A 952 3.15 31.50 2.06
CA GLU A 952 1.97 32.31 1.72
C GLU A 952 2.10 32.86 0.30
N ILE A 953 3.29 33.34 -0.08
CA ILE A 953 3.54 33.99 -1.37
C ILE A 953 4.87 33.48 -1.99
N PRO A 954 4.83 32.62 -3.03
CA PRO A 954 3.67 31.86 -3.50
C PRO A 954 3.23 30.80 -2.47
N PRO A 955 1.99 30.29 -2.57
CA PRO A 955 1.46 29.31 -1.61
C PRO A 955 2.29 28.02 -1.59
N GLY A 956 2.47 27.43 -0.41
CA GLY A 956 3.12 26.13 -0.24
C GLY A 956 2.22 24.95 -0.61
N GLY A 957 1.90 24.79 -1.90
CA GLY A 957 1.07 23.70 -2.43
C GLY A 957 1.85 22.62 -3.20
N LEU A 958 1.22 21.48 -3.43
CA LEU A 958 1.69 20.39 -4.29
C LEU A 958 1.92 20.87 -5.73
N GLY A 959 1.02 21.70 -6.27
CA GLY A 959 1.21 22.31 -7.59
C GLY A 959 2.50 23.14 -7.66
N ASN A 960 2.86 23.83 -6.58
CA ASN A 960 4.09 24.64 -6.49
C ASN A 960 5.34 23.74 -6.37
N LEU A 961 5.27 22.65 -5.62
CA LEU A 961 6.32 21.63 -5.57
C LEU A 961 6.59 21.05 -6.96
N ARG A 962 5.53 20.67 -7.70
CA ARG A 962 5.62 20.17 -9.08
C ARG A 962 6.30 21.20 -9.98
N ALA A 963 5.83 22.44 -9.97
CA ALA A 963 6.40 23.52 -10.75
C ALA A 963 7.90 23.73 -10.43
N ALA A 964 8.30 23.61 -9.16
CA ALA A 964 9.70 23.72 -8.75
C ALA A 964 10.57 22.60 -9.35
N LEU A 965 10.08 21.36 -9.29
CA LEU A 965 10.80 20.18 -9.79
C LEU A 965 10.93 20.20 -11.32
N GLU A 966 9.93 20.70 -12.04
CA GLU A 966 9.95 20.84 -13.51
C GLU A 966 10.79 22.04 -13.99
N SER A 967 11.00 23.06 -13.14
CA SER A 967 11.64 24.33 -13.52
C SER A 967 13.17 24.32 -13.71
N GLY A 968 13.88 23.24 -13.36
CA GLY A 968 15.35 23.29 -13.40
C GLY A 968 16.11 21.99 -13.06
N PRO A 969 17.45 22.05 -12.93
CA PRO A 969 18.36 20.90 -12.92
C PRO A 969 18.36 20.06 -11.62
N GLY A 970 17.30 20.12 -10.81
CA GLY A 970 17.18 19.43 -9.51
C GLY A 970 17.55 20.28 -8.29
N PHE A 971 17.63 19.63 -7.12
CA PHE A 971 17.84 20.23 -5.78
C PHE A 971 18.80 19.42 -4.90
N GLN A 972 19.65 20.11 -4.13
CA GLN A 972 20.41 19.50 -3.02
C GLN A 972 19.48 19.05 -1.91
N THR A 973 18.58 19.94 -1.48
CA THR A 973 17.59 19.62 -0.45
C THR A 973 16.21 20.15 -0.83
N VAL A 974 15.19 19.38 -0.48
CA VAL A 974 13.80 19.84 -0.45
C VAL A 974 13.28 19.59 0.95
N THR A 975 12.77 20.63 1.59
CA THR A 975 12.17 20.54 2.93
C THR A 975 10.69 20.87 2.82
N VAL A 976 9.83 19.93 3.23
CA VAL A 976 8.36 20.09 3.21
C VAL A 976 7.85 20.06 4.65
N CYS A 977 7.18 21.13 5.08
CA CYS A 977 6.74 21.32 6.46
C CYS A 977 5.26 21.70 6.53
N GLY A 978 4.48 20.90 7.24
CA GLY A 978 3.06 21.12 7.48
C GLY A 978 2.55 20.13 8.51
N HIS A 979 1.24 20.16 8.80
CA HIS A 979 0.64 19.15 9.67
C HIS A 979 0.70 17.77 9.03
N GLY A 980 1.27 16.83 9.76
CA GLY A 980 1.14 15.41 9.42
C GLY A 980 -0.25 14.93 9.83
N PHE A 981 -0.93 14.20 8.94
CA PHE A 981 -2.19 13.53 9.28
C PHE A 981 -2.12 12.04 8.91
N LEU A 982 -2.99 11.27 9.57
CA LEU A 982 -3.17 9.84 9.38
C LEU A 982 -4.67 9.57 9.32
N ASP A 983 -5.15 9.15 8.15
CA ASP A 983 -6.54 8.70 7.93
C ASP A 983 -6.60 7.18 8.15
N GLU A 984 -7.19 6.75 9.27
CA GLU A 984 -7.24 5.34 9.73
C GLU A 984 -8.56 4.62 9.40
N ASP A 985 -9.57 5.31 8.83
CA ASP A 985 -10.95 4.79 8.62
C ASP A 985 -11.07 3.68 7.53
N HIS A 986 -9.97 3.12 7.04
CA HIS A 986 -9.96 2.13 5.95
C HIS A 986 -9.27 0.82 6.38
N PRO A 987 -9.95 -0.34 6.32
CA PRO A 987 -9.40 -1.61 6.80
C PRO A 987 -8.21 -2.10 5.96
N PRO A 988 -7.29 -2.89 6.56
CA PRO A 988 -6.19 -3.53 5.83
C PRO A 988 -6.73 -4.38 4.68
N GLY A 989 -6.24 -4.11 3.45
CA GLY A 989 -6.71 -4.75 2.21
C GLY A 989 -7.42 -3.82 1.22
N SER A 990 -7.87 -2.64 1.66
CA SER A 990 -8.55 -1.63 0.83
C SER A 990 -7.61 -0.66 0.08
N GLY A 991 -6.29 -0.80 0.21
CA GLY A 991 -5.34 0.07 -0.51
C GLY A 991 -5.13 1.45 0.11
N GLY A 992 -5.09 1.55 1.44
CA GLY A 992 -4.23 2.53 2.12
C GLY A 992 -4.84 3.23 3.34
N ALA A 993 -4.19 3.08 4.50
CA ALA A 993 -4.15 4.17 5.48
C ALA A 993 -3.51 5.39 4.80
N ARG A 994 -4.20 6.53 4.77
CA ARG A 994 -3.76 7.68 3.95
C ARG A 994 -2.92 8.62 4.80
N TRP A 995 -1.61 8.40 4.80
CA TRP A 995 -0.60 9.31 5.36
C TRP A 995 -0.48 10.56 4.48
N GLY A 996 -0.23 11.72 5.07
CA GLY A 996 0.18 12.88 4.28
C GLY A 996 0.55 14.09 5.11
N ILE A 997 1.03 15.11 4.39
CA ILE A 997 1.33 16.44 4.93
C ILE A 997 0.31 17.41 4.36
N GLU A 998 -0.37 18.16 5.21
CA GLU A 998 -1.31 19.19 4.78
C GLU A 998 -0.57 20.32 4.09
N LEU A 999 -0.87 20.52 2.80
CA LEU A 999 -0.38 21.63 1.97
C LEU A 999 -1.54 22.54 1.57
N HIS A 1000 -1.25 23.69 0.97
CA HIS A 1000 -2.26 24.69 0.63
C HIS A 1000 -3.39 24.15 -0.30
N ASP A 1001 -3.07 23.24 -1.21
CA ASP A 1001 -4.00 22.62 -2.16
C ASP A 1001 -4.51 21.25 -1.69
N GLY A 1002 -4.32 20.94 -0.40
CA GLY A 1002 -4.77 19.74 0.27
C GLY A 1002 -3.64 18.78 0.66
N PRO A 1003 -3.97 17.56 1.06
CA PRO A 1003 -3.00 16.62 1.62
C PRO A 1003 -2.04 16.06 0.58
N TRP A 1004 -0.75 16.30 0.75
CA TRP A 1004 0.29 15.69 -0.07
C TRP A 1004 0.74 14.33 0.48
N ARG A 1005 0.68 13.31 -0.38
CA ARG A 1005 0.92 11.90 -0.05
C ARG A 1005 2.13 11.31 -0.78
N GLY A 1006 3.01 12.16 -1.31
CA GLY A 1006 4.13 11.76 -2.16
C GLY A 1006 3.76 11.56 -3.63
N VAL A 1007 2.47 11.52 -3.97
CA VAL A 1007 1.96 11.39 -5.35
C VAL A 1007 1.98 12.74 -6.08
N GLY A 1008 2.10 12.69 -7.41
CA GLY A 1008 1.98 13.88 -8.28
C GLY A 1008 3.28 14.61 -8.58
N CYS A 1009 4.41 14.13 -8.08
CA CYS A 1009 5.75 14.70 -8.30
C CYS A 1009 6.79 13.62 -8.56
N ASP A 1010 7.71 13.87 -9.50
CA ASP A 1010 8.89 13.02 -9.70
C ASP A 1010 10.06 13.52 -8.84
N LEU A 1011 10.44 12.75 -7.83
CA LEU A 1011 11.45 13.16 -6.85
C LEU A 1011 12.88 12.72 -7.23
N ARG A 1012 13.11 12.14 -8.42
CA ARG A 1012 14.43 11.64 -8.82
C ARG A 1012 15.55 12.68 -8.75
N SER A 1013 15.22 13.94 -9.03
CA SER A 1013 16.17 15.06 -9.07
C SER A 1013 16.37 15.75 -7.71
N VAL A 1014 15.84 15.18 -6.63
CA VAL A 1014 16.02 15.65 -5.26
C VAL A 1014 17.08 14.79 -4.56
N ASN A 1015 18.21 15.40 -4.18
CA ASN A 1015 19.27 14.64 -3.50
C ASN A 1015 18.84 14.24 -2.09
N PHE A 1016 18.22 15.13 -1.32
CA PHE A 1016 17.79 14.85 0.05
C PHE A 1016 16.44 15.50 0.37
N LEU A 1017 15.44 14.70 0.76
CA LEU A 1017 14.11 15.16 1.17
C LEU A 1017 14.00 15.16 2.70
N LEU A 1018 13.54 16.27 3.27
CA LEU A 1018 13.39 16.45 4.72
C LEU A 1018 11.95 16.78 5.07
N LEU A 1019 11.38 16.04 6.02
CA LEU A 1019 9.99 16.16 6.47
C LEU A 1019 9.95 16.43 7.98
N PRO A 1020 10.17 17.67 8.44
CA PRO A 1020 9.99 18.08 9.84
C PRO A 1020 8.49 18.16 10.20
N SER A 1021 7.76 17.07 9.96
CA SER A 1021 6.32 16.94 10.17
C SER A 1021 6.03 15.70 11.02
N CYS A 1022 5.14 15.86 12.00
CA CYS A 1022 4.81 14.82 12.98
C CYS A 1022 4.41 13.49 12.31
N SER A 1023 4.96 12.38 12.82
CA SER A 1023 4.55 11.01 12.46
C SER A 1023 4.70 10.59 10.98
N MET A 1024 5.34 11.39 10.12
CA MET A 1024 5.58 11.03 8.70
C MET A 1024 6.61 9.92 8.49
N GLY A 1025 7.44 9.68 9.50
CA GLY A 1025 8.36 8.54 9.56
C GLY A 1025 7.75 7.28 10.16
N ARG A 1026 6.43 7.24 10.46
CA ARG A 1026 5.79 5.99 10.92
C ARG A 1026 5.68 5.01 9.76
N LEU A 1027 6.23 3.83 9.97
CA LEU A 1027 6.14 2.70 9.06
C LEU A 1027 5.31 1.61 9.72
N ARG A 1028 4.32 1.07 9.00
CA ARG A 1028 3.47 -0.03 9.47
C ARG A 1028 3.73 -1.26 8.63
N GLN A 1029 3.66 -2.41 9.28
CA GLN A 1029 3.72 -3.70 8.62
C GLN A 1029 2.76 -4.63 9.36
N ALA A 1030 1.82 -5.23 8.63
CA ALA A 1030 0.83 -6.14 9.21
C ALA A 1030 1.14 -7.58 8.78
N GLY A 1031 1.63 -8.40 9.72
CA GLY A 1031 2.03 -9.77 9.41
C GLY A 1031 3.20 -9.79 8.43
N ASP A 1032 3.07 -10.58 7.35
CA ASP A 1032 4.08 -10.70 6.30
C ASP A 1032 4.00 -9.59 5.24
N ALA A 1033 3.01 -8.68 5.33
CA ALA A 1033 2.82 -7.59 4.37
C ALA A 1033 4.08 -6.73 4.21
N ASP A 1034 4.29 -6.09 3.06
CA ASP A 1034 5.35 -5.10 2.91
C ASP A 1034 5.11 -3.83 3.74
N VAL A 1035 6.19 -3.06 3.93
CA VAL A 1035 6.19 -1.88 4.77
C VAL A 1035 5.39 -0.76 4.11
N THR A 1036 4.36 -0.28 4.80
CA THR A 1036 3.51 0.84 4.39
C THR A 1036 3.84 2.10 5.19
N GLY A 1037 3.67 3.27 4.58
CA GLY A 1037 3.93 4.57 5.22
C GLY A 1037 4.33 5.64 4.21
N MET A 1038 4.35 6.90 4.64
CA MET A 1038 4.71 8.03 3.78
C MET A 1038 6.11 7.87 3.16
N CYS A 1039 7.09 7.37 3.93
CA CYS A 1039 8.45 7.15 3.40
C CYS A 1039 8.51 6.03 2.35
N ALA A 1040 7.67 5.00 2.46
CA ALA A 1040 7.55 3.95 1.43
C ALA A 1040 6.90 4.52 0.14
N LEU A 1041 5.83 5.31 0.28
CA LEU A 1041 5.20 6.00 -0.85
C LEU A 1041 6.15 6.97 -1.56
N LEU A 1042 6.97 7.70 -0.80
CA LEU A 1042 7.97 8.60 -1.38
C LEU A 1042 9.06 7.83 -2.14
N ALA A 1043 9.49 6.68 -1.63
CA ALA A 1043 10.42 5.80 -2.36
C ALA A 1043 9.80 5.28 -3.67
N LEU A 1044 8.52 4.91 -3.67
CA LEU A 1044 7.75 4.56 -4.89
C LEU A 1044 7.67 5.74 -5.86
N ASN A 1045 7.57 6.97 -5.36
CA ASN A 1045 7.63 8.22 -6.15
C ASN A 1045 9.09 8.71 -6.40
N ARG A 1046 10.05 7.78 -6.34
CA ARG A 1046 11.47 7.96 -6.72
C ARG A 1046 12.27 8.88 -5.81
N ALA A 1047 11.83 9.10 -4.58
CA ALA A 1047 12.68 9.73 -3.57
C ALA A 1047 13.88 8.83 -3.25
N ARG A 1048 15.07 9.43 -3.18
CA ARG A 1048 16.33 8.70 -2.92
C ARG A 1048 16.61 8.51 -1.44
N SER A 1049 16.32 9.53 -0.65
CA SER A 1049 16.55 9.55 0.79
C SER A 1049 15.57 10.50 1.44
N VAL A 1050 14.94 10.06 2.53
CA VAL A 1050 13.93 10.83 3.26
C VAL A 1050 14.30 10.86 4.73
N LEU A 1051 14.45 12.05 5.30
CA LEU A 1051 14.54 12.25 6.75
C LEU A 1051 13.15 12.62 7.27
N ALA A 1052 12.59 11.86 8.21
CA ALA A 1052 11.23 12.09 8.70
C ALA A 1052 11.07 11.77 10.20
N CYS A 1053 10.10 12.43 10.84
CA CYS A 1053 9.78 12.24 12.26
C CYS A 1053 8.82 11.06 12.48
N ARG A 1054 9.17 10.14 13.37
CA ARG A 1054 8.39 8.93 13.70
C ARG A 1054 7.17 9.17 14.61
N TRP A 1055 7.11 10.29 15.30
CA TRP A 1055 6.03 10.58 16.23
C TRP A 1055 5.90 12.10 16.38
N PRO A 1056 4.93 12.60 17.16
CA PRO A 1056 4.80 14.02 17.42
C PRO A 1056 6.05 14.59 18.11
N VAL A 1057 6.55 15.71 17.58
CA VAL A 1057 7.76 16.41 18.07
C VAL A 1057 7.46 17.88 18.33
N LEU A 1058 8.32 18.54 19.09
CA LEU A 1058 8.27 20.00 19.25
C LEU A 1058 8.72 20.67 17.95
N ALA A 1059 7.86 21.51 17.37
CA ALA A 1059 8.07 22.07 16.03
C ALA A 1059 9.32 22.96 15.92
N ASP A 1060 9.64 23.72 16.97
CA ASP A 1060 10.83 24.58 17.05
C ASP A 1060 12.13 23.75 17.04
N GLN A 1061 12.21 22.71 17.86
CA GLN A 1061 13.35 21.79 17.89
C GLN A 1061 13.47 20.97 16.60
N ALA A 1062 12.35 20.56 16.01
CA ALA A 1062 12.34 19.82 14.74
C ALA A 1062 12.90 20.65 13.58
N ILE A 1063 12.52 21.93 13.49
CA ILE A 1063 13.04 22.85 12.49
C ILE A 1063 14.53 23.14 12.75
N ALA A 1064 14.93 23.39 13.99
CA ALA A 1064 16.32 23.63 14.35
C ALA A 1064 17.24 22.45 14.01
N PHE A 1065 16.83 21.23 14.36
CA PHE A 1065 17.57 20.02 14.01
C PHE A 1065 17.64 19.84 12.48
N THR A 1066 16.56 20.14 11.76
CA THR A 1066 16.53 20.11 10.30
C THR A 1066 17.55 21.05 9.67
N HIS A 1067 17.70 22.28 10.18
CA HIS A 1067 18.74 23.20 9.69
C HIS A 1067 20.15 22.69 9.96
N GLU A 1068 20.42 22.11 11.14
CA GLU A 1068 21.74 21.53 11.46
C GLU A 1068 22.09 20.38 10.49
N VAL A 1069 21.10 19.53 10.16
CA VAL A 1069 21.27 18.47 9.16
C VAL A 1069 21.58 19.05 7.78
N VAL A 1070 20.80 20.04 7.32
CA VAL A 1070 21.02 20.67 6.00
C VAL A 1070 22.39 21.35 5.94
N ALA A 1071 22.78 22.09 6.98
CA ALA A 1071 24.07 22.77 7.07
C ALA A 1071 25.23 21.76 6.99
N THR A 1072 25.15 20.69 7.78
CA THR A 1072 26.15 19.63 7.80
C THR A 1072 26.23 18.90 6.46
N TYR A 1073 25.08 18.58 5.85
CA TYR A 1073 25.03 17.93 4.54
C TYR A 1073 25.66 18.79 3.44
N LEU A 1074 25.33 20.09 3.39
CA LEU A 1074 25.89 21.01 2.41
C LEU A 1074 27.40 21.23 2.59
N ALA A 1075 27.90 21.21 3.83
CA ALA A 1075 29.32 21.31 4.13
C ALA A 1075 30.07 20.05 3.67
N LEU A 1076 29.54 18.87 3.98
CA LEU A 1076 30.15 17.60 3.59
C LEU A 1076 30.09 17.37 2.07
N SER A 1077 29.02 17.78 1.39
CA SER A 1077 28.87 17.59 -0.06
C SER A 1077 29.91 18.35 -0.89
N VAL A 1078 30.44 19.46 -0.35
CA VAL A 1078 31.55 20.20 -0.96
C VAL A 1078 32.88 19.44 -0.85
N GLN A 1079 33.05 18.66 0.22
CA GLN A 1079 34.30 18.01 0.59
C GLN A 1079 34.38 16.53 0.15
N ALA A 1080 33.24 15.93 -0.19
CA ALA A 1080 33.13 14.49 -0.42
C ALA A 1080 33.81 14.03 -1.73
N GLU A 1081 34.79 13.13 -1.59
CA GLU A 1081 35.31 12.31 -2.69
C GLU A 1081 34.28 11.24 -3.12
N ASP A 1082 34.39 10.72 -4.35
CA ASP A 1082 33.41 9.75 -4.91
C ASP A 1082 33.18 8.50 -4.04
N ARG A 1083 34.18 8.06 -3.27
CA ARG A 1083 34.06 6.92 -2.34
C ARG A 1083 33.26 7.24 -1.07
N GLU A 1084 33.14 8.51 -0.68
CA GLU A 1084 32.45 8.94 0.54
C GLU A 1084 31.01 9.39 0.31
N ARG A 1085 30.60 9.53 -0.95
CA ARG A 1085 29.26 10.01 -1.33
C ARG A 1085 28.13 9.04 -0.96
N GLY A 1086 28.43 7.75 -0.84
CA GLY A 1086 27.43 6.70 -0.56
C GLY A 1086 26.81 6.73 0.84
N SER A 1087 27.42 7.43 1.80
CA SER A 1087 26.89 7.59 3.17
C SER A 1087 26.83 9.03 3.68
N LEU A 1088 26.86 9.99 2.76
CA LEU A 1088 26.98 11.41 3.05
C LEU A 1088 25.85 11.99 3.92
N ARG A 1089 24.60 11.64 3.61
CA ARG A 1089 23.38 12.09 4.30
C ARG A 1089 23.26 11.44 5.67
N ALA A 1090 23.51 10.13 5.77
CA ALA A 1090 23.51 9.42 7.04
C ALA A 1090 24.59 9.98 7.98
N ARG A 1091 25.79 10.26 7.45
CA ARG A 1091 26.85 10.94 8.18
C ARG A 1091 26.45 12.35 8.61
N ALA A 1092 25.80 13.12 7.73
CA ALA A 1092 25.33 14.45 8.06
C ALA A 1092 24.32 14.44 9.21
N VAL A 1093 23.35 13.52 9.17
CA VAL A 1093 22.38 13.33 10.27
C VAL A 1093 23.10 12.91 11.55
N ASN A 1094 24.06 12.00 11.48
CA ASN A 1094 24.77 11.50 12.65
C ASN A 1094 25.64 12.58 13.32
N ILE A 1095 26.36 13.38 12.53
CA ILE A 1095 27.14 14.53 13.01
C ILE A 1095 26.21 15.60 13.60
N ALA A 1096 25.08 15.88 12.94
CA ALA A 1096 24.07 16.78 13.48
C ALA A 1096 23.54 16.32 14.84
N ARG A 1097 23.34 15.01 15.06
CA ARG A 1097 22.97 14.46 16.38
C ARG A 1097 24.02 14.77 17.45
N HIS A 1098 25.31 14.55 17.14
CA HIS A 1098 26.42 14.91 18.04
C HIS A 1098 26.42 16.40 18.36
N HIS A 1099 26.41 17.28 17.35
CA HIS A 1099 26.43 18.72 17.57
C HIS A 1099 25.23 19.21 18.40
N PHE A 1100 24.04 18.74 18.06
CA PHE A 1100 22.79 19.18 18.68
C PHE A 1100 22.68 18.72 20.14
N LEU A 1101 23.20 17.54 20.49
CA LEU A 1101 23.19 17.00 21.86
C LEU A 1101 24.42 17.42 22.70
N ASP A 1102 25.60 17.56 22.11
CA ASP A 1102 26.85 17.97 22.80
C ASP A 1102 26.86 19.47 23.17
N ALA A 1103 26.24 20.32 22.35
CA ALA A 1103 26.05 21.74 22.65
C ALA A 1103 25.31 21.94 24.00
N PHE A 1104 24.47 20.98 24.38
CA PHE A 1104 23.74 20.97 25.64
C PHE A 1104 24.58 20.45 26.83
N GLN A 1105 25.39 19.40 26.64
CA GLN A 1105 26.25 18.86 27.70
C GLN A 1105 27.34 19.84 28.15
N ASN A 1106 27.88 20.63 27.21
CA ASN A 1106 28.96 21.60 27.49
C ASN A 1106 28.45 22.99 27.90
N GLY A 1107 27.20 23.35 27.57
CA GLY A 1107 26.60 24.65 27.92
C GLY A 1107 26.24 24.82 29.41
N SER A 1108 26.19 23.74 30.18
CA SER A 1108 25.80 23.77 31.60
C SER A 1108 26.93 24.18 32.57
N GLN A 1109 28.20 24.19 32.17
CA GLN A 1109 29.30 24.31 33.14
C GLN A 1109 29.94 25.70 33.26
N ASN A 1110 29.76 26.64 32.33
CA ASN A 1110 30.57 27.86 32.33
C ASN A 1110 29.84 29.22 32.21
N ASP A 1111 28.51 29.28 32.03
CA ASP A 1111 27.81 30.58 31.93
C ASP A 1111 26.65 30.68 32.94
N THR A 1112 26.97 31.20 34.14
CA THR A 1112 25.99 31.48 35.20
C THR A 1112 25.23 32.81 34.99
N ALA A 1113 25.29 33.42 33.80
CA ALA A 1113 24.75 34.76 33.53
C ALA A 1113 23.87 34.89 32.26
N GLY A 1114 23.60 33.81 31.53
CA GLY A 1114 22.64 33.80 30.42
C GLY A 1114 21.24 33.35 30.86
N PRO A 1115 20.15 33.78 30.17
CA PRO A 1115 18.83 33.16 30.36
C PRO A 1115 18.96 31.64 30.13
N ALA A 1116 18.33 30.86 31.00
CA ALA A 1116 18.44 29.40 31.01
C ALA A 1116 18.21 28.84 29.60
N ALA A 1117 19.26 28.23 29.01
CA ALA A 1117 19.16 27.59 27.71
C ALA A 1117 18.10 26.47 27.78
N THR A 1118 17.16 26.47 26.83
CA THR A 1118 16.08 25.48 26.74
C THR A 1118 16.68 24.08 26.63
N PRO A 1119 16.22 23.09 27.43
CA PRO A 1119 16.73 21.74 27.35
C PRO A 1119 16.43 21.09 25.99
N VAL A 1120 17.45 20.47 25.39
CA VAL A 1120 17.30 19.65 24.18
C VAL A 1120 16.76 18.28 24.58
N PHE A 1121 15.61 17.88 24.02
CA PHE A 1121 14.94 16.64 24.40
C PHE A 1121 15.37 15.48 23.50
N LEU A 1122 15.69 14.34 24.13
CA LEU A 1122 15.99 13.09 23.43
C LEU A 1122 14.84 12.72 22.49
N ASN A 1123 13.59 12.90 22.91
CA ASN A 1123 12.41 12.53 22.14
C ASN A 1123 12.38 13.17 20.74
N THR A 1124 12.76 14.45 20.62
CA THR A 1124 12.74 15.15 19.33
C THR A 1124 13.81 14.60 18.39
N VAL A 1125 15.05 14.48 18.86
CA VAL A 1125 16.17 14.00 18.03
C VAL A 1125 16.00 12.53 17.67
N ALA A 1126 15.50 11.71 18.60
CA ALA A 1126 15.22 10.30 18.38
C ALA A 1126 14.07 10.06 17.40
N ALA A 1127 13.14 11.00 17.25
CA ALA A 1127 12.06 10.87 16.27
C ALA A 1127 12.57 10.88 14.83
N PHE A 1128 13.70 11.55 14.56
CA PHE A 1128 14.24 11.67 13.21
C PHE A 1128 14.99 10.41 12.81
N GLU A 1129 14.51 9.75 11.76
CA GLU A 1129 15.24 8.67 11.10
C GLU A 1129 15.38 8.91 9.60
N LEU A 1130 16.52 8.43 9.07
CA LEU A 1130 16.84 8.49 7.65
C LEU A 1130 16.42 7.19 6.97
N TYR A 1131 15.55 7.30 5.98
CA TYR A 1131 15.08 6.21 5.12
C TYR A 1131 15.70 6.30 3.72
N GLY A 1132 16.06 5.16 3.14
CA GLY A 1132 16.59 5.08 1.77
C GLY A 1132 18.13 5.15 1.74
N LEU A 1133 18.70 5.78 0.70
CA LEU A 1133 20.16 5.91 0.58
C LEU A 1133 20.76 6.77 1.68
N ALA A 1134 21.99 6.39 2.04
CA ALA A 1134 22.81 7.11 2.98
C ALA A 1134 23.47 8.34 2.36
#